data_AF-A0A8X7PIZ0-F1
#
_entry.id   AF-A0A8X7PIZ0-F1
#
_cell.length_a   1.000
_cell.length_b   1.000
_cell.length_c   1.000
_cell.angle_alpha   90.00
_cell.angle_beta   90.00
_cell.angle_gamma   90.00
#
_symmetry.space_group_name_H-M   'P 1'
#
loop_
_entity.id
_entity.type
_entity.pdbx_description
1 polymer ?
#
loop_
_entity_poly.entity_id
_entity_poly.type
_entity_poly.pdbx_seq_one_letter_code
_entity_poly.pdbx_strand_id
1 'polypeptide(L)'
;MMARTIDFAQGWRSMQIGITKLEKHVEGLPGHSLNSEQYINLYTTVYVMCTQKPPHDHAEKLYNKYREVVEEYTKSTVLPALRKTYDDEYMLLRVLLERCSIHKKMVRRLSRIFHYVDRYFVVRNSLLSLEEVGLACFVDMVYNTLQLRVREAVIAIVDKEREGDDTGIDRALLENVKDIYVEIGMGKMKRYEQDLESFMLEGTASYYSRKASRWIQEYSYFDYIRKSEECVKKEKKRVSHYLYASSEPKLVKIVEHELFVVYANKLLEKKHSEFREIAGGLEPITNIFKQHVEDTDGQDTAAIRKVIEKPPHDHAEKLYNKYREVVEEYTKSTVLPALRKTYDDEYMLLRVLLERCSIHKKMVRRLSRIFHYVDRYFVVRNSLLSLEEVGLACFVDMVYNTLQLRVREAVIAIVDKEREGDDTGIDRALLENVKDIYVEIGMGKMKRYEQDLESFMLEGTASYYSRKASRWIQEYSYFDYIRKSEECVKKEKKRVSHYLYASSEPKLVKIVEHELFVVYANKLLEKKHSEFREIAGGLEPITNIFKQHVEDTDGQDTAAIRKVIEVHDKYIVYVTKCLENQTIFHKSLKEAFKFFCSKAVSGSSLSDESLATICDRIIILKKWASEELSDEAIEKVVKFLAYISDDKDLFAEFYKKKLARRLLLNRDASDDHERGIITKLKQQFGGNFTYKMEGMVTDLTLSRQNQNSFDEYVANNPAAKPGIDLSVTLLTTSVWPSYKTFDVNLPSEMVKCVEIFKVFYETKHKRRKLTWLHSLETCHINGKFDQKPIDLIVSTHQAAVLLLFNTRDKLNYTDIQTQLNLRHEDLVWVLHSLSCAKYKVLIKEPATETVSKTDVFEVNSKFTSRTGGVKIPLSHVDERKKVVEYVNNDRRYAIEASIVRIMKGKKVLGHEQLVSECVKQLSGMFKPDVKAIKTRIEELIARDYLERDKMNPNMFRYLA
;
A
#
# COMPACT_ATOMS: atom_id res chain seq x y z
N MET A 1 43.40 27.80 27.54
CA MET A 1 42.29 27.88 28.52
C MET A 1 42.46 26.76 29.52
N MET A 2 42.61 27.07 30.81
CA MET A 2 42.71 26.09 31.87
C MET A 2 41.46 25.19 31.87
N ALA A 3 41.64 23.87 31.78
CA ALA A 3 40.54 22.92 31.89
C ALA A 3 39.94 23.03 33.29
N ARG A 4 38.72 23.58 33.41
CA ARG A 4 37.97 23.56 34.67
C ARG A 4 37.71 22.10 35.02
N THR A 5 38.36 21.62 36.07
CA THR A 5 38.05 20.32 36.68
C THR A 5 36.66 20.39 37.31
N ILE A 6 35.76 19.52 36.89
CA ILE A 6 34.42 19.35 37.45
C ILE A 6 34.52 18.31 38.57
N ASP A 7 34.18 18.72 39.79
CA ASP A 7 34.00 17.80 40.92
C ASP A 7 32.81 16.86 40.68
N PHE A 8 32.92 15.61 41.12
CA PHE A 8 31.89 14.60 40.89
C PHE A 8 30.52 15.00 41.44
N ALA A 9 30.45 15.59 42.64
CA ALA A 9 29.18 15.96 43.25
C ALA A 9 28.51 17.13 42.50
N GLN A 10 29.31 18.07 41.99
CA GLN A 10 28.82 19.18 41.17
C GLN A 10 28.32 18.70 39.81
N GLY A 11 29.11 17.87 39.12
CA GLY A 11 28.74 17.31 37.81
C GLY A 11 27.50 16.42 37.90
N TRP A 12 27.43 15.56 38.93
CA TRP A 12 26.29 14.67 39.12
C TRP A 12 24.98 15.41 39.41
N ARG A 13 24.99 16.51 40.16
CA ARG A 13 23.78 17.34 40.37
C ARG A 13 23.20 17.88 39.06
N SER A 14 24.06 18.33 38.14
CA SER A 14 23.63 18.79 36.82
C SER A 14 23.07 17.64 35.98
N MET A 15 23.73 16.48 36.02
CA MET A 15 23.28 15.26 35.37
C MET A 15 21.91 14.79 35.88
N GLN A 16 21.71 14.79 37.21
CA GLN A 16 20.48 14.33 37.86
C GLN A 16 19.26 15.16 37.42
N ILE A 17 19.40 16.49 37.30
CA ILE A 17 18.32 17.36 36.79
C ILE A 17 17.93 16.96 35.36
N GLY A 18 18.92 16.70 34.50
CA GLY A 18 18.71 16.24 33.12
C GLY A 18 18.06 14.86 33.05
N ILE A 19 18.49 13.93 33.92
CA ILE A 19 17.97 12.56 34.01
C ILE A 19 16.51 12.57 34.50
N THR A 20 16.18 13.30 35.56
CA THR A 20 14.78 13.41 36.03
C THR A 20 13.87 14.04 34.98
N LYS A 21 14.36 15.01 34.21
CA LYS A 21 13.62 15.58 33.08
C LYS A 21 13.42 14.55 31.96
N LEU A 22 14.44 13.74 31.68
CA LEU A 22 14.36 12.63 30.72
C LEU A 22 13.33 11.57 31.16
N GLU A 23 13.35 11.16 32.43
CA GLU A 23 12.38 10.20 33.00
C GLU A 23 10.94 10.68 32.78
N LYS A 24 10.63 11.92 33.19
CA LYS A 24 9.29 12.51 33.01
C LYS A 24 8.87 12.56 31.54
N HIS A 25 9.80 12.84 30.63
CA HIS A 25 9.51 12.88 29.20
C HIS A 25 9.27 11.50 28.60
N VAL A 26 10.00 10.48 29.03
CA VAL A 26 9.81 9.10 28.56
C VAL A 26 8.49 8.52 29.09
N GLU A 27 8.05 8.93 30.27
CA GLU A 27 6.72 8.63 30.85
C GLU A 27 5.56 9.44 30.23
N GLY A 28 5.83 10.31 29.25
CA GLY A 28 4.79 11.02 28.49
C GLY A 28 4.23 12.28 29.16
N LEU A 29 4.88 12.82 30.21
CA LEU A 29 4.45 14.07 30.83
C LEU A 29 4.79 15.28 29.92
N PRO A 30 3.80 16.15 29.61
CA PRO A 30 4.01 17.30 28.71
C PRO A 30 5.00 18.32 29.30
N GLY A 31 5.73 19.03 28.43
CA GLY A 31 6.66 20.11 28.81
C GLY A 31 8.07 19.69 29.26
N HIS A 32 8.40 18.39 29.25
CA HIS A 32 9.64 17.87 29.81
C HIS A 32 10.67 17.37 28.77
N SER A 33 10.50 17.63 27.48
CA SER A 33 11.47 17.21 26.46
C SER A 33 12.83 17.93 26.63
N LEU A 34 13.91 17.17 26.46
CA LEU A 34 15.27 17.70 26.39
C LEU A 34 15.50 18.28 24.98
N ASN A 35 15.86 19.56 24.90
CA ASN A 35 16.27 20.18 23.64
C ASN A 35 17.70 19.76 23.26
N SER A 36 18.11 20.02 22.01
CA SER A 36 19.42 19.62 21.50
C SER A 36 20.58 20.20 22.32
N GLU A 37 20.44 21.44 22.80
CA GLU A 37 21.43 22.11 23.65
C GLU A 37 21.58 21.43 25.01
N GLN A 38 20.48 21.05 25.66
CA GLN A 38 20.49 20.31 26.93
C GLN A 38 21.12 18.93 26.76
N TYR A 39 20.83 18.21 25.67
CA TYR A 39 21.50 16.94 25.38
C TYR A 39 23.01 17.10 25.19
N ILE A 40 23.44 18.12 24.44
CA ILE A 40 24.86 18.43 24.24
C ILE A 40 25.52 18.78 25.56
N ASN A 41 24.87 19.56 26.41
CA ASN A 41 25.42 19.95 27.72
C ASN A 41 25.57 18.75 28.67
N LEU A 42 24.59 17.84 28.71
CA LEU A 42 24.67 16.61 29.50
C LEU A 42 25.78 15.68 28.98
N TYR A 43 25.84 15.45 27.67
CA TYR A 43 26.90 14.66 27.05
C TYR A 43 28.29 15.27 27.31
N THR A 44 28.42 16.60 27.15
CA THR A 44 29.67 17.33 27.38
C THR A 44 30.10 17.24 28.83
N THR A 45 29.15 17.29 29.78
CA THR A 45 29.43 17.11 31.21
C THR A 45 30.01 15.72 31.49
N VAL A 46 29.39 14.66 30.94
CA VAL A 46 29.93 13.28 31.04
C VAL A 46 31.31 13.17 30.40
N TYR A 47 31.49 13.73 29.20
CA TYR A 47 32.77 13.72 28.47
C TYR A 47 33.88 14.39 29.30
N VAL A 48 33.63 15.58 29.84
CA VAL A 48 34.61 16.32 30.65
C VAL A 48 34.96 15.53 31.90
N MET A 49 33.98 14.97 32.61
CA MET A 49 34.21 14.17 33.82
C MET A 49 35.00 12.88 33.56
N CYS A 50 34.95 12.31 32.35
CA CYS A 50 35.70 11.11 31.96
C CYS A 50 37.10 11.42 31.39
N THR A 51 37.39 12.67 31.01
CA THR A 51 38.66 13.04 30.35
C THR A 51 39.63 13.81 31.26
N GLN A 52 39.27 13.97 32.54
CA GLN A 52 40.13 14.62 33.53
C GLN A 52 41.32 13.71 33.90
N LYS A 53 42.47 14.31 34.27
CA LYS A 53 43.64 13.55 34.69
C LYS A 53 43.40 12.87 36.05
N PRO A 54 43.94 11.66 36.30
CA PRO A 54 43.91 11.04 37.63
C PRO A 54 44.44 12.01 38.70
N PRO A 55 43.81 12.11 39.89
CA PRO A 55 42.77 11.25 40.47
C PRO A 55 41.31 11.65 40.13
N HIS A 56 41.10 12.57 39.20
CA HIS A 56 39.77 13.13 38.88
C HIS A 56 39.06 12.45 37.70
N ASP A 57 39.56 11.30 37.23
CA ASP A 57 38.81 10.44 36.29
C ASP A 57 37.62 9.83 37.03
N HIS A 58 36.41 10.11 36.53
CA HIS A 58 35.16 9.67 37.14
C HIS A 58 34.41 8.64 36.29
N ALA A 59 35.03 8.06 35.27
CA ALA A 59 34.38 7.12 34.35
C ALA A 59 33.77 5.90 35.07
N GLU A 60 34.48 5.28 36.01
CA GLU A 60 33.99 4.14 36.81
C GLU A 60 32.80 4.53 37.69
N LYS A 61 32.89 5.68 38.38
CA LYS A 61 31.79 6.19 39.21
C LYS A 61 30.54 6.50 38.38
N LEU A 62 30.71 7.02 37.16
CA LEU A 62 29.62 7.32 36.23
C LEU A 62 28.96 6.04 35.69
N TYR A 63 29.73 4.98 35.42
CA TYR A 63 29.20 3.68 35.04
C TYR A 63 28.35 3.06 36.16
N ASN A 64 28.84 3.08 37.40
CA ASN A 64 28.08 2.58 38.55
C ASN A 64 26.82 3.43 38.82
N LYS A 65 26.92 4.76 38.71
CA LYS A 65 25.76 5.65 38.85
C LYS A 65 24.72 5.48 37.75
N TYR A 66 25.12 5.15 36.52
CA TYR A 66 24.18 4.80 35.46
C TYR A 66 23.30 3.61 35.89
N ARG A 67 23.93 2.55 36.41
CA ARG A 67 23.20 1.37 36.92
C ARG A 67 22.22 1.76 38.02
N GLU A 68 22.68 2.51 39.02
CA GLU A 68 21.84 2.96 40.15
C GLU A 68 20.59 3.73 39.67
N VAL A 69 20.75 4.64 38.69
CA VAL A 69 19.64 5.41 38.12
C VAL A 69 18.60 4.49 37.45
N VAL A 70 19.06 3.53 36.64
CA VAL A 70 18.15 2.60 35.97
C VAL A 70 17.44 1.69 36.98
N GLU A 71 18.14 1.24 38.02
CA GLU A 71 17.53 0.45 39.11
C GLU A 71 16.50 1.27 39.91
N GLU A 72 16.79 2.53 40.22
CA GLU A 72 15.88 3.42 40.94
C GLU A 72 14.62 3.71 40.13
N TYR A 73 14.75 4.00 38.83
CA TYR A 73 13.63 4.16 37.91
C TYR A 73 12.78 2.87 37.85
N THR A 74 13.43 1.71 37.76
CA THR A 74 12.76 0.41 37.72
C THR A 74 11.99 0.14 39.03
N LYS A 75 12.56 0.47 40.20
CA LYS A 75 11.93 0.32 41.53
C LYS A 75 10.76 1.28 41.74
N SER A 76 10.93 2.54 41.36
CA SER A 76 9.98 3.62 41.69
C SER A 76 8.81 3.71 40.71
N THR A 77 9.02 3.32 39.45
CA THR A 77 8.04 3.59 38.38
C THR A 77 7.55 2.31 37.70
N VAL A 78 8.47 1.42 37.30
CA VAL A 78 8.13 0.22 36.51
C VAL A 78 7.46 -0.86 37.38
N LEU A 79 8.07 -1.21 38.52
CA LEU A 79 7.54 -2.25 39.41
C LEU A 79 6.17 -1.90 40.02
N PRO A 80 5.91 -0.69 40.53
CA PRO A 80 4.61 -0.36 41.10
C PRO A 80 3.48 -0.39 40.07
N ALA A 81 3.77 -0.03 38.81
CA ALA A 81 2.80 -0.15 37.73
C ALA A 81 2.41 -1.61 37.50
N LEU A 82 3.36 -2.55 37.51
CA LEU A 82 3.14 -3.97 37.22
C LEU A 82 2.63 -4.78 38.43
N ARG A 83 2.81 -4.27 39.65
CA ARG A 83 2.30 -4.86 40.89
C ARG A 83 0.83 -4.61 41.13
N LYS A 84 0.18 -3.73 40.36
CA LYS A 84 -1.27 -3.58 40.42
C LYS A 84 -1.95 -4.92 40.13
N THR A 85 -2.99 -5.24 40.89
CA THR A 85 -3.87 -6.37 40.62
C THR A 85 -4.72 -6.01 39.41
N TYR A 86 -4.72 -6.89 38.42
CA TYR A 86 -5.55 -6.76 37.22
C TYR A 86 -6.58 -7.89 37.27
N ASP A 87 -7.85 -7.55 37.07
CA ASP A 87 -8.93 -8.54 37.03
C ASP A 87 -8.94 -9.35 35.71
N ASP A 88 -8.16 -8.92 34.72
CA ASP A 88 -8.08 -9.48 33.37
C ASP A 88 -6.64 -9.91 33.03
N GLU A 89 -6.45 -11.17 32.61
CA GLU A 89 -5.15 -11.73 32.26
C GLU A 89 -4.49 -11.00 31.07
N TYR A 90 -5.27 -10.40 30.17
CA TYR A 90 -4.76 -9.62 29.04
C TYR A 90 -4.13 -8.29 29.48
N MET A 91 -4.66 -7.67 30.54
CA MET A 91 -4.18 -6.35 31.00
C MET A 91 -2.77 -6.43 31.57
N LEU A 92 -2.44 -7.51 32.29
CA LEU A 92 -1.08 -7.70 32.80
C LEU A 92 -0.05 -7.76 31.65
N LEU A 93 -0.34 -8.52 30.59
CA LEU A 93 0.55 -8.68 29.44
C LEU A 93 0.67 -7.36 28.64
N ARG A 94 -0.43 -6.63 28.47
CA ARG A 94 -0.44 -5.31 27.81
C ARG A 94 0.43 -4.30 28.56
N VAL A 95 0.24 -4.18 29.88
CA VAL A 95 1.04 -3.25 30.69
C VAL A 95 2.51 -3.68 30.74
N LEU A 96 2.81 -4.98 30.76
CA LEU A 96 4.18 -5.48 30.67
C LEU A 96 4.86 -5.05 29.36
N LEU A 97 4.20 -5.23 28.22
CA LEU A 97 4.73 -4.83 26.91
C LEU A 97 4.91 -3.32 26.79
N GLU A 98 3.93 -2.54 27.27
CA GLU A 98 4.01 -1.09 27.29
C GLU A 98 5.18 -0.61 28.15
N ARG A 99 5.31 -1.13 29.38
CA ARG A 99 6.40 -0.78 30.30
C ARG A 99 7.77 -1.21 29.80
N CYS A 100 7.88 -2.38 29.16
CA CYS A 100 9.11 -2.82 28.50
C CYS A 100 9.51 -1.85 27.38
N SER A 101 8.55 -1.41 26.55
CA SER A 101 8.79 -0.44 25.47
C SER A 101 9.25 0.93 26.00
N ILE A 102 8.62 1.43 27.06
CA ILE A 102 8.99 2.69 27.72
C ILE A 102 10.39 2.57 28.34
N HIS A 103 10.68 1.48 29.05
CA HIS A 103 11.99 1.21 29.64
C HIS A 103 13.10 1.18 28.59
N LYS A 104 12.87 0.53 27.44
CA LYS A 104 13.83 0.54 26.31
C LYS A 104 14.09 1.94 25.77
N LYS A 105 13.07 2.80 25.71
CA LYS A 105 13.24 4.21 25.31
C LYS A 105 14.09 4.97 26.34
N MET A 106 13.87 4.72 27.63
CA MET A 106 14.66 5.29 28.73
C MET A 106 16.13 4.87 28.61
N VAL A 107 16.40 3.56 28.55
CA VAL A 107 17.76 3.00 28.42
C VAL A 107 18.47 3.53 27.18
N ARG A 108 17.82 3.57 26.00
CA ARG A 108 18.44 4.11 24.77
C ARG A 108 18.78 5.60 24.88
N ARG A 109 17.90 6.40 25.48
CA ARG A 109 18.14 7.86 25.61
C ARG A 109 19.19 8.16 26.67
N LEU A 110 19.18 7.44 27.79
CA LEU A 110 20.18 7.58 28.84
C LEU A 110 21.56 7.12 28.36
N SER A 111 21.64 6.01 27.62
CA SER A 111 22.91 5.50 27.05
C SER A 111 23.53 6.47 26.04
N ARG A 112 22.72 7.27 25.32
CA ARG A 112 23.24 8.35 24.46
C ARG A 112 23.92 9.47 25.25
N ILE A 113 23.38 9.82 26.43
CA ILE A 113 23.99 10.82 27.31
C ILE A 113 25.34 10.29 27.84
N PHE A 114 25.39 9.00 28.19
CA PHE A 114 26.59 8.33 28.69
C PHE A 114 27.45 7.68 27.58
N HIS A 115 27.23 8.04 26.31
CA HIS A 115 27.83 7.32 25.18
C HIS A 115 29.36 7.31 25.20
N TYR A 116 29.99 8.32 25.81
CA TYR A 116 31.44 8.34 26.00
C TYR A 116 31.93 7.20 26.93
N VAL A 117 31.21 6.95 28.03
CA VAL A 117 31.51 5.86 28.97
C VAL A 117 31.39 4.51 28.25
N ASP A 118 30.33 4.33 27.48
CA ASP A 118 30.06 3.10 26.72
C ASP A 118 31.11 2.84 25.63
N ARG A 119 31.54 3.89 24.91
CA ARG A 119 32.50 3.76 23.80
C ARG A 119 33.94 3.53 24.26
N TYR A 120 34.34 4.08 25.41
CA TYR A 120 35.75 4.09 25.82
C TYR A 120 36.01 3.33 27.13
N PHE A 121 35.23 3.59 28.18
CA PHE A 121 35.46 2.97 29.49
C PHE A 121 35.02 1.50 29.52
N VAL A 122 33.83 1.19 29.00
CA VAL A 122 33.30 -0.18 28.93
C VAL A 122 34.19 -1.08 28.08
N VAL A 123 34.57 -0.63 26.89
CA VAL A 123 35.44 -1.39 25.96
C VAL A 123 36.81 -1.66 26.59
N ARG A 124 37.42 -0.66 27.26
CA ARG A 124 38.74 -0.79 27.88
C ARG A 124 38.76 -1.79 29.05
N ASN A 125 37.65 -1.93 29.77
CA ASN A 125 37.54 -2.79 30.95
C ASN A 125 36.75 -4.09 30.69
N SER A 126 36.34 -4.35 29.44
CA SER A 126 35.54 -5.52 29.06
C SER A 126 34.27 -5.69 29.91
N LEU A 127 33.60 -4.58 30.22
CA LEU A 127 32.35 -4.57 30.99
C LEU A 127 31.14 -4.74 30.05
N LEU A 128 29.95 -4.97 30.63
CA LEU A 128 28.70 -4.93 29.88
C LEU A 128 28.44 -3.52 29.35
N SER A 129 27.89 -3.42 28.13
CA SER A 129 27.43 -2.16 27.58
C SER A 129 26.31 -1.56 28.43
N LEU A 130 26.15 -0.25 28.35
CA LEU A 130 25.10 0.45 29.10
C LEU A 130 23.69 -0.06 28.72
N GLU A 131 23.47 -0.42 27.45
CA GLU A 131 22.22 -1.04 27.02
C GLU A 131 22.01 -2.43 27.63
N GLU A 132 23.06 -3.26 27.70
CA GLU A 132 23.01 -4.58 28.37
C GLU A 132 22.79 -4.45 29.88
N VAL A 133 23.40 -3.46 30.53
CA VAL A 133 23.16 -3.17 31.95
C VAL A 133 21.71 -2.74 32.18
N GLY A 134 21.18 -1.86 31.34
CA GLY A 134 19.80 -1.39 31.47
C GLY A 134 18.76 -2.51 31.24
N LEU A 135 19.06 -3.45 30.35
CA LEU A 135 18.27 -4.67 30.15
C LEU A 135 18.40 -5.63 31.32
N ALA A 136 19.63 -5.89 31.81
CA ALA A 136 19.86 -6.76 32.96
C ALA A 136 19.11 -6.28 34.21
N CYS A 137 19.11 -4.97 34.49
CA CYS A 137 18.32 -4.39 35.59
C CYS A 137 16.81 -4.67 35.43
N PHE A 138 16.26 -4.57 34.22
CA PHE A 138 14.86 -4.91 33.97
C PHE A 138 14.59 -6.39 34.23
N VAL A 139 15.48 -7.27 33.78
CA VAL A 139 15.37 -8.72 33.99
C VAL A 139 15.44 -9.06 35.48
N ASP A 140 16.49 -8.61 36.16
CA ASP A 140 16.76 -8.99 37.54
C ASP A 140 15.64 -8.56 38.50
N MET A 141 14.95 -7.46 38.16
CA MET A 141 14.01 -6.80 39.07
C MET A 141 12.55 -7.05 38.65
N VAL A 142 12.23 -6.91 37.37
CA VAL A 142 10.85 -7.02 36.85
C VAL A 142 10.51 -8.46 36.52
N TYR A 143 11.37 -9.13 35.76
CA TYR A 143 11.10 -10.49 35.28
C TYR A 143 11.07 -11.50 36.43
N ASN A 144 12.08 -11.49 37.32
CA ASN A 144 12.12 -12.40 38.47
C ASN A 144 10.89 -12.27 39.40
N THR A 145 10.32 -11.07 39.47
CA THR A 145 9.13 -10.79 40.30
C THR A 145 7.83 -11.24 39.63
N LEU A 146 7.74 -11.20 38.29
CA LEU A 146 6.46 -11.36 37.57
C LEU A 146 6.36 -12.64 36.74
N GLN A 147 7.46 -13.38 36.56
CA GLN A 147 7.53 -14.54 35.67
C GLN A 147 6.41 -15.56 35.91
N LEU A 148 6.04 -15.86 37.17
CA LEU A 148 4.97 -16.82 37.46
C LEU A 148 3.61 -16.30 36.98
N ARG A 149 3.25 -15.05 37.32
CA ARG A 149 1.97 -14.43 36.93
C ARG A 149 1.84 -14.30 35.42
N VAL A 150 2.94 -13.96 34.73
CA VAL A 150 2.97 -13.84 33.27
C VAL A 150 2.77 -15.20 32.62
N ARG A 151 3.45 -16.24 33.13
CA ARG A 151 3.31 -17.62 32.66
C ARG A 151 1.88 -18.14 32.84
N GLU A 152 1.28 -17.90 34.00
CA GLU A 152 -0.12 -18.27 34.30
C GLU A 152 -1.10 -17.54 33.38
N ALA A 153 -0.92 -16.24 33.16
CA ALA A 153 -1.75 -15.46 32.23
C ALA A 153 -1.67 -15.99 30.78
N VAL A 154 -0.47 -16.34 30.31
CA VAL A 154 -0.28 -16.92 28.97
C VAL A 154 -1.01 -18.27 28.86
N ILE A 155 -0.85 -19.17 29.83
CA ILE A 155 -1.58 -20.45 29.82
C ILE A 155 -3.08 -20.22 29.85
N ALA A 156 -3.58 -19.33 30.70
CA ALA A 156 -5.01 -19.07 30.82
C ALA A 156 -5.62 -18.59 29.49
N ILE A 157 -4.91 -17.72 28.76
CA ILE A 157 -5.33 -17.26 27.43
C ILE A 157 -5.32 -18.42 26.42
N VAL A 158 -4.27 -19.25 26.43
CA VAL A 158 -4.17 -20.41 25.52
C VAL A 158 -5.24 -21.46 25.83
N ASP A 159 -5.56 -21.68 27.10
CA ASP A 159 -6.61 -22.61 27.52
C ASP A 159 -8.01 -22.09 27.13
N LYS A 160 -8.26 -20.77 27.21
CA LYS A 160 -9.49 -20.17 26.63
C LYS A 160 -9.59 -20.46 25.12
N GLU A 161 -8.50 -20.35 24.36
CA GLU A 161 -8.44 -20.75 22.94
C GLU A 161 -8.64 -22.26 22.72
N ARG A 162 -8.27 -23.10 23.69
CA ARG A 162 -8.47 -24.55 23.61
C ARG A 162 -9.90 -25.00 23.85
N GLU A 163 -10.69 -24.20 24.58
CA GLU A 163 -12.12 -24.44 24.80
C GLU A 163 -13.02 -23.93 23.66
N GLY A 164 -12.46 -23.22 22.68
CA GLY A 164 -13.18 -22.75 21.48
C GLY A 164 -13.74 -21.34 21.59
N ASP A 165 -13.31 -20.57 22.59
CA ASP A 165 -13.56 -19.13 22.68
C ASP A 165 -12.59 -18.35 21.75
N ASP A 166 -12.77 -18.51 20.44
CA ASP A 166 -11.95 -17.86 19.40
C ASP A 166 -12.30 -16.36 19.23
N THR A 167 -13.37 -15.88 19.88
CA THR A 167 -13.85 -14.49 19.77
C THR A 167 -13.13 -13.58 20.76
N GLY A 168 -12.09 -12.88 20.29
CA GLY A 168 -11.45 -11.79 21.03
C GLY A 168 -10.05 -12.08 21.57
N ILE A 169 -9.43 -13.22 21.20
CA ILE A 169 -8.04 -13.51 21.56
C ILE A 169 -7.10 -12.61 20.75
N ASP A 170 -6.35 -11.77 21.45
CA ASP A 170 -5.28 -10.95 20.88
C ASP A 170 -4.03 -11.80 20.63
N ARG A 171 -4.02 -12.54 19.52
CA ARG A 171 -2.87 -13.39 19.13
C ARG A 171 -1.58 -12.59 18.93
N ALA A 172 -1.69 -11.32 18.54
CA ALA A 172 -0.54 -10.43 18.41
C ALA A 172 0.06 -10.10 19.79
N LEU A 173 -0.74 -10.02 20.85
CA LEU A 173 -0.25 -9.88 22.21
C LEU A 173 0.63 -11.06 22.62
N LEU A 174 0.16 -12.30 22.39
CA LEU A 174 0.93 -13.52 22.66
C LEU A 174 2.22 -13.59 21.82
N GLU A 175 2.13 -13.18 20.55
CA GLU A 175 3.29 -13.11 19.66
C GLU A 175 4.34 -12.12 20.16
N ASN A 176 3.94 -10.94 20.65
CA ASN A 176 4.88 -9.98 21.20
C ASN A 176 5.49 -10.45 22.53
N VAL A 177 4.77 -11.28 23.30
CA VAL A 177 5.27 -11.81 24.57
C VAL A 177 6.42 -12.80 24.36
N LYS A 178 6.41 -13.68 23.33
CA LYS A 178 7.55 -14.59 23.08
C LYS A 178 8.85 -13.83 22.82
N ASP A 179 8.78 -12.66 22.19
CA ASP A 179 9.96 -11.87 21.84
C ASP A 179 10.61 -11.24 23.08
N ILE A 180 9.82 -10.92 24.11
CA ILE A 180 10.35 -10.47 25.41
C ILE A 180 11.33 -11.52 25.98
N TYR A 181 11.01 -12.81 25.91
CA TYR A 181 11.87 -13.85 26.50
C TYR A 181 13.21 -14.00 25.77
N VAL A 182 13.26 -13.72 24.47
CA VAL A 182 14.50 -13.72 23.68
C VAL A 182 15.33 -12.47 23.97
N GLU A 183 14.68 -11.32 24.09
CA GLU A 183 15.33 -10.05 24.42
C GLU A 183 15.92 -10.08 25.85
N ILE A 184 15.18 -10.65 26.81
CA ILE A 184 15.66 -10.91 28.18
C ILE A 184 16.85 -11.87 28.18
N GLY A 185 16.89 -12.81 27.23
CA GLY A 185 18.02 -13.71 27.00
C GLY A 185 19.23 -13.06 26.32
N MET A 186 19.26 -11.73 26.16
CA MET A 186 20.28 -11.01 25.37
C MET A 186 20.40 -11.58 23.95
N GLY A 187 19.26 -11.91 23.33
CA GLY A 187 19.18 -12.51 22.00
C GLY A 187 19.39 -14.03 21.96
N LYS A 188 19.61 -14.70 23.10
CA LYS A 188 19.78 -16.16 23.18
C LYS A 188 18.46 -16.86 23.51
N MET A 189 18.20 -17.99 22.84
CA MET A 189 16.97 -18.78 23.03
C MET A 189 16.84 -19.48 24.38
N LYS A 190 17.92 -19.63 25.14
CA LYS A 190 17.94 -20.41 26.38
C LYS A 190 16.85 -19.99 27.38
N ARG A 191 16.57 -18.69 27.50
CA ARG A 191 15.52 -18.17 28.39
C ARG A 191 14.13 -18.49 27.89
N TYR A 192 13.89 -18.37 26.58
CA TYR A 192 12.62 -18.82 25.99
C TYR A 192 12.38 -20.31 26.26
N GLU A 193 13.37 -21.16 26.03
CA GLU A 193 13.26 -22.62 26.20
C GLU A 193 13.01 -23.02 27.66
N GLN A 194 13.77 -22.45 28.59
CA GLN A 194 13.70 -22.83 30.01
C GLN A 194 12.48 -22.25 30.71
N ASP A 195 12.06 -21.05 30.33
CA ASP A 195 11.09 -20.29 31.12
C ASP A 195 9.68 -20.24 30.50
N LEU A 196 9.56 -20.16 29.17
CA LEU A 196 8.26 -20.11 28.49
C LEU A 196 7.90 -21.46 27.87
N GLU A 197 8.77 -22.04 27.05
CA GLU A 197 8.51 -23.31 26.37
C GLU A 197 8.32 -24.45 27.36
N SER A 198 9.21 -24.60 28.35
CA SER A 198 9.08 -25.64 29.39
C SER A 198 7.74 -25.56 30.13
N PHE A 199 7.29 -24.34 30.45
CA PHE A 199 6.03 -24.14 31.17
C PHE A 199 4.81 -24.37 30.27
N MET A 200 4.89 -23.98 28.99
CA MET A 200 3.88 -24.30 28.00
C MET A 200 3.74 -25.80 27.79
N LEU A 201 4.85 -26.55 27.77
CA LEU A 201 4.85 -28.01 27.67
C LEU A 201 4.11 -28.65 28.86
N GLU A 202 4.41 -28.21 30.08
CA GLU A 202 3.76 -28.68 31.31
C GLU A 202 2.26 -28.33 31.37
N GLY A 203 1.90 -27.10 31.01
CA GLY A 203 0.51 -26.66 30.91
C GLY A 203 -0.29 -27.45 29.89
N THR A 204 0.31 -27.70 28.72
CA THR A 204 -0.30 -28.49 27.64
C THR A 204 -0.54 -29.94 28.06
N ALA A 205 0.44 -30.56 28.72
CA ALA A 205 0.29 -31.91 29.28
C ALA A 205 -0.88 -31.95 30.27
N SER A 206 -0.90 -31.02 31.23
CA SER A 206 -1.93 -30.93 32.27
C SER A 206 -3.34 -30.71 31.71
N TYR A 207 -3.47 -29.88 30.67
CA TYR A 207 -4.73 -29.64 29.98
C TYR A 207 -5.25 -30.89 29.28
N TYR A 208 -4.43 -31.50 28.41
CA TYR A 208 -4.86 -32.66 27.63
C TYR A 208 -5.04 -33.91 28.48
N SER A 209 -4.27 -34.09 29.56
CA SER A 209 -4.47 -35.18 30.51
C SER A 209 -5.87 -35.13 31.15
N ARG A 210 -6.31 -33.93 31.59
CA ARG A 210 -7.68 -33.69 32.12
C ARG A 210 -8.75 -33.91 31.05
N LYS A 211 -8.49 -33.48 29.81
CA LYS A 211 -9.46 -33.63 28.71
C LYS A 211 -9.62 -35.11 28.30
N ALA A 212 -8.50 -35.82 28.20
CA ALA A 212 -8.43 -37.25 27.87
C ALA A 212 -9.16 -38.11 28.90
N SER A 213 -8.98 -37.83 30.20
CA SER A 213 -9.59 -38.59 31.29
C SER A 213 -11.11 -38.50 31.32
N ARG A 214 -11.66 -37.36 30.90
CA ARG A 214 -13.09 -37.15 30.68
C ARG A 214 -13.57 -37.84 29.40
N TRP A 215 -12.89 -37.59 28.28
CA TRP A 215 -13.28 -38.09 26.96
C TRP A 215 -13.26 -39.61 26.84
N ILE A 216 -12.32 -40.28 27.51
CA ILE A 216 -12.24 -41.75 27.47
C ILE A 216 -13.45 -42.40 28.14
N GLN A 217 -14.20 -41.67 28.97
CA GLN A 217 -15.45 -42.15 29.59
C GLN A 217 -16.65 -41.80 28.71
N GLU A 218 -16.71 -40.54 28.26
CA GLU A 218 -17.87 -39.97 27.54
C GLU A 218 -18.00 -40.42 26.08
N TYR A 219 -16.89 -40.65 25.37
CA TYR A 219 -16.90 -40.88 23.93
C TYR A 219 -16.67 -42.35 23.53
N SER A 220 -17.20 -42.70 22.36
CA SER A 220 -16.90 -43.96 21.65
C SER A 220 -15.42 -44.04 21.29
N TYR A 221 -14.90 -45.24 21.02
CA TYR A 221 -13.51 -45.41 20.60
C TYR A 221 -13.17 -44.51 19.39
N PHE A 222 -14.05 -44.49 18.38
CA PHE A 222 -13.80 -43.74 17.15
C PHE A 222 -13.93 -42.23 17.34
N ASP A 223 -14.90 -41.76 18.12
CA ASP A 223 -15.05 -40.33 18.42
C ASP A 223 -13.88 -39.79 19.24
N TYR A 224 -13.37 -40.59 20.18
CA TYR A 224 -12.19 -40.26 20.95
C TYR A 224 -10.96 -40.06 20.05
N ILE A 225 -10.69 -41.00 19.14
CA ILE A 225 -9.53 -40.93 18.22
C ILE A 225 -9.65 -39.71 17.32
N ARG A 226 -10.82 -39.49 16.68
CA ARG A 226 -11.05 -38.36 15.79
C ARG A 226 -10.84 -37.01 16.49
N LYS A 227 -11.43 -36.83 17.68
CA LYS A 227 -11.25 -35.59 18.47
C LYS A 227 -9.80 -35.40 18.92
N SER A 228 -9.09 -36.49 19.23
CA SER A 228 -7.69 -36.44 19.62
C SER A 228 -6.78 -36.01 18.48
N GLU A 229 -7.00 -36.52 17.26
CA GLU A 229 -6.28 -36.09 16.05
C GLU A 229 -6.55 -34.62 15.70
N GLU A 230 -7.80 -34.16 15.86
CA GLU A 230 -8.15 -32.76 15.68
C GLU A 230 -7.41 -31.85 16.68
N CYS A 231 -7.26 -32.30 17.93
CA CYS A 231 -6.50 -31.56 18.94
C CYS A 231 -5.03 -31.38 18.55
N VAL A 232 -4.39 -32.44 18.04
CA VAL A 232 -3.00 -32.37 17.55
C VAL A 232 -2.88 -31.35 16.40
N LYS A 233 -3.82 -31.33 15.46
CA LYS A 233 -3.84 -30.36 14.35
C LYS A 233 -4.02 -28.91 14.86
N LYS A 234 -4.94 -28.70 15.80
CA LYS A 234 -5.17 -27.37 16.41
C LYS A 234 -3.94 -26.87 17.17
N GLU A 235 -3.24 -27.75 17.87
CA GLU A 235 -2.04 -27.36 18.61
C GLU A 235 -0.88 -26.96 17.70
N LYS A 236 -0.65 -27.68 16.59
CA LYS A 236 0.32 -27.26 15.55
C LYS A 236 0.02 -25.86 15.03
N LYS A 237 -1.26 -25.58 14.78
CA LYS A 237 -1.71 -24.25 14.32
C LYS A 237 -1.45 -23.16 15.36
N ARG A 238 -1.68 -23.42 16.65
CA ARG A 238 -1.39 -22.46 17.73
C ARG A 238 0.10 -22.10 17.80
N VAL A 239 0.98 -23.11 17.68
CA VAL A 239 2.43 -22.87 17.64
C VAL A 239 2.80 -21.93 16.50
N SER A 240 2.24 -22.16 15.31
CA SER A 240 2.50 -21.31 14.14
C SER A 240 2.04 -19.86 14.29
N HIS A 241 1.09 -19.57 15.18
CA HIS A 241 0.56 -18.23 15.40
C HIS A 241 1.39 -17.40 16.39
N TYR A 242 1.86 -17.98 17.50
CA TYR A 242 2.47 -17.18 18.59
C TYR A 242 3.63 -17.85 19.35
N LEU A 243 4.13 -19.01 18.93
CA LEU A 243 5.34 -19.63 19.49
C LEU A 243 6.44 -19.76 18.42
N TYR A 244 7.65 -20.17 18.82
CA TYR A 244 8.71 -20.48 17.86
C TYR A 244 8.51 -21.87 17.27
N ALA A 245 8.86 -22.04 15.98
CA ALA A 245 8.68 -23.31 15.26
C ALA A 245 9.41 -24.51 15.91
N SER A 246 10.50 -24.24 16.65
CA SER A 246 11.25 -25.26 17.42
C SER A 246 10.42 -25.92 18.53
N SER A 247 9.34 -25.27 18.98
CA SER A 247 8.45 -25.78 20.03
C SER A 247 7.37 -26.73 19.51
N GLU A 248 7.08 -26.70 18.20
CA GLU A 248 6.07 -27.57 17.58
C GLU A 248 6.32 -29.06 17.83
N PRO A 249 7.50 -29.65 17.50
CA PRO A 249 7.70 -31.08 17.66
C PRO A 249 7.63 -31.52 19.12
N LYS A 250 8.00 -30.66 20.06
CA LYS A 250 7.95 -30.95 21.51
C LYS A 250 6.51 -30.94 22.03
N LEU A 251 5.71 -29.93 21.66
CA LEU A 251 4.31 -29.82 22.06
C LEU A 251 3.46 -30.94 21.45
N VAL A 252 3.64 -31.22 20.15
CA VAL A 252 2.92 -32.31 19.47
C VAL A 252 3.18 -33.66 20.14
N LYS A 253 4.44 -33.96 20.47
CA LYS A 253 4.81 -35.20 21.16
C LYS A 253 4.12 -35.34 22.53
N ILE A 254 3.99 -34.25 23.28
CA ILE A 254 3.28 -34.25 24.57
C ILE A 254 1.78 -34.49 24.39
N VAL A 255 1.16 -33.80 23.43
CA VAL A 255 -0.28 -33.98 23.14
C VAL A 255 -0.57 -35.42 22.71
N GLU A 256 0.26 -35.98 21.83
CA GLU A 256 0.14 -37.36 21.39
C GLU A 256 0.34 -38.36 22.54
N HIS A 257 1.30 -38.09 23.43
CA HIS A 257 1.53 -38.92 24.61
C HIS A 257 0.31 -38.97 25.53
N GLU A 258 -0.22 -37.80 25.92
CA GLU A 258 -1.34 -37.72 26.87
C GLU A 258 -2.66 -38.25 26.29
N LEU A 259 -2.91 -38.08 24.99
CA LEU A 259 -4.15 -38.54 24.35
C LEU A 259 -4.10 -40.02 23.93
N PHE A 260 -2.97 -40.51 23.42
CA PHE A 260 -2.91 -41.86 22.84
C PHE A 260 -2.12 -42.85 23.70
N VAL A 261 -0.94 -42.47 24.18
CA VAL A 261 -0.02 -43.39 24.86
C VAL A 261 -0.53 -43.74 26.25
N VAL A 262 -0.97 -42.75 27.04
CA VAL A 262 -1.47 -42.95 28.40
C VAL A 262 -2.72 -43.86 28.44
N TYR A 263 -3.58 -43.78 27.42
CA TYR A 263 -4.85 -44.51 27.36
C TYR A 263 -4.84 -45.74 26.44
N ALA A 264 -3.68 -46.14 25.91
CA ALA A 264 -3.57 -47.20 24.91
C ALA A 264 -4.31 -48.50 25.29
N ASN A 265 -4.14 -48.99 26.51
CA ASN A 265 -4.78 -50.24 26.97
C ASN A 265 -6.31 -50.12 27.08
N LYS A 266 -6.81 -49.00 27.62
CA LYS A 266 -8.27 -48.74 27.73
C LYS A 266 -8.92 -48.54 26.37
N LEU A 267 -8.21 -47.92 25.43
CA LEU A 267 -8.66 -47.78 24.05
C LEU A 267 -8.72 -49.14 23.34
N LEU A 268 -7.78 -50.04 23.62
CA LEU A 268 -7.83 -51.42 23.11
C LEU A 268 -9.03 -52.20 23.69
N GLU A 269 -9.34 -52.07 24.98
CA GLU A 269 -10.51 -52.70 25.59
C GLU A 269 -11.84 -52.18 25.02
N LYS A 270 -12.00 -50.85 24.89
CA LYS A 270 -13.18 -50.23 24.26
C LYS A 270 -13.33 -50.63 22.78
N LYS A 271 -12.21 -50.73 22.07
CA LYS A 271 -12.17 -51.31 20.73
C LYS A 271 -12.70 -52.74 20.77
N HIS A 272 -12.30 -53.58 21.71
CA HIS A 272 -12.80 -54.96 21.78
C HIS A 272 -14.29 -55.08 22.15
N SER A 273 -14.85 -54.17 22.97
CA SER A 273 -16.28 -54.19 23.33
C SER A 273 -17.20 -53.75 22.19
N GLU A 274 -16.88 -52.66 21.48
CA GLU A 274 -17.64 -52.22 20.30
C GLU A 274 -17.55 -53.25 19.15
N PHE A 275 -16.44 -53.99 19.07
CA PHE A 275 -16.29 -55.12 18.15
C PHE A 275 -17.11 -56.36 18.54
N ARG A 276 -17.59 -56.45 19.80
CA ARG A 276 -18.47 -57.51 20.29
C ARG A 276 -19.94 -57.24 19.93
N GLU A 277 -20.39 -55.99 19.94
CA GLU A 277 -21.71 -55.60 19.40
C GLU A 277 -21.83 -55.88 17.90
N ILE A 278 -20.75 -55.67 17.14
CA ILE A 278 -20.64 -56.05 15.73
C ILE A 278 -20.73 -57.59 15.55
N ALA A 279 -20.38 -58.38 16.57
CA ALA A 279 -20.48 -59.84 16.54
C ALA A 279 -21.93 -60.35 16.63
N GLY A 280 -22.84 -59.66 17.33
CA GLY A 280 -24.26 -60.01 17.37
C GLY A 280 -24.95 -59.85 16.02
N GLY A 281 -24.49 -58.92 15.18
CA GLY A 281 -24.94 -58.77 13.79
C GLY A 281 -24.52 -59.90 12.84
N LEU A 282 -23.55 -60.74 13.24
CA LEU A 282 -23.04 -61.88 12.47
C LEU A 282 -23.72 -63.21 12.81
N GLU A 283 -24.51 -63.25 13.88
CA GLU A 283 -25.19 -64.45 14.38
C GLU A 283 -26.16 -65.07 13.35
N PRO A 284 -26.95 -64.29 12.57
CA PRO A 284 -27.79 -64.83 11.49
C PRO A 284 -26.96 -65.46 10.36
N ILE A 285 -25.85 -64.83 9.99
CA ILE A 285 -24.96 -65.30 8.90
C ILE A 285 -24.20 -66.55 9.34
N THR A 286 -23.82 -66.61 10.61
CA THR A 286 -23.16 -67.78 11.22
C THR A 286 -24.13 -68.96 11.31
N ASN A 287 -25.42 -68.73 11.61
CA ASN A 287 -26.45 -69.77 11.63
C ASN A 287 -26.80 -70.29 10.22
N ILE A 288 -26.84 -69.42 9.21
CA ILE A 288 -27.04 -69.83 7.79
C ILE A 288 -25.85 -70.66 7.31
N PHE A 289 -24.62 -70.27 7.66
CA PHE A 289 -23.42 -71.06 7.35
C PHE A 289 -23.38 -72.41 8.10
N LYS A 290 -23.85 -72.46 9.35
CA LYS A 290 -23.96 -73.72 10.12
C LYS A 290 -24.99 -74.68 9.52
N GLN A 291 -26.21 -74.19 9.25
CA GLN A 291 -27.27 -75.02 8.66
C GLN A 291 -26.88 -75.64 7.31
N HIS A 292 -26.13 -74.92 6.47
CA HIS A 292 -25.76 -75.41 5.12
C HIS A 292 -24.46 -76.22 5.07
N VAL A 293 -23.65 -76.21 6.13
CA VAL A 293 -22.47 -77.09 6.25
C VAL A 293 -22.84 -78.42 6.92
N GLU A 294 -23.93 -78.44 7.72
CA GLU A 294 -24.49 -79.65 8.34
C GLU A 294 -25.21 -80.59 7.34
N ASP A 295 -25.48 -80.15 6.10
CA ASP A 295 -26.09 -80.99 5.03
C ASP A 295 -25.10 -81.92 4.31
N THR A 296 -23.83 -81.93 4.71
CA THR A 296 -22.86 -82.97 4.33
C THR A 296 -22.41 -83.71 5.59
N ASP A 297 -22.81 -84.98 5.69
CA ASP A 297 -22.56 -85.96 6.75
C ASP A 297 -21.79 -85.43 7.97
N GLY A 298 -22.53 -85.26 9.08
CA GLY A 298 -22.02 -84.71 10.31
C GLY A 298 -20.74 -85.37 10.80
N GLN A 299 -19.64 -84.60 10.81
CA GLN A 299 -18.57 -84.75 11.78
C GLN A 299 -17.69 -83.48 11.86
N ASP A 300 -17.56 -83.00 13.09
CA ASP A 300 -16.47 -82.21 13.64
C ASP A 300 -16.25 -80.77 13.12
N THR A 301 -16.37 -79.80 14.04
CA THR A 301 -16.01 -78.38 13.81
C THR A 301 -14.54 -78.21 13.40
N ALA A 302 -13.69 -79.22 13.66
CA ALA A 302 -12.32 -79.30 13.15
C ALA A 302 -12.24 -79.51 11.62
N ALA A 303 -13.19 -80.22 11.00
CA ALA A 303 -13.24 -80.44 9.55
C ALA A 303 -13.64 -79.15 8.81
N ILE A 304 -14.58 -78.38 9.35
CA ILE A 304 -14.98 -77.06 8.84
C ILE A 304 -13.78 -76.11 8.84
N ARG A 305 -12.98 -76.12 9.92
CA ARG A 305 -11.73 -75.33 10.00
C ARG A 305 -10.72 -75.73 8.92
N LYS A 306 -10.59 -77.04 8.66
CA LYS A 306 -9.69 -77.59 7.61
C LYS A 306 -10.14 -77.23 6.18
N VAL A 307 -11.46 -77.22 5.92
CA VAL A 307 -12.05 -76.82 4.64
C VAL A 307 -11.95 -75.32 4.40
N ILE A 308 -11.97 -74.49 5.45
CA ILE A 308 -11.76 -73.03 5.36
C ILE A 308 -10.27 -72.68 5.19
N GLU A 309 -9.38 -73.42 5.85
CA GLU A 309 -7.93 -73.17 5.79
C GLU A 309 -7.26 -73.67 4.50
N LYS A 310 -7.80 -74.70 3.83
CA LYS A 310 -7.26 -75.24 2.57
C LYS A 310 -8.28 -76.07 1.74
N PRO A 311 -9.33 -75.46 1.16
CA PRO A 311 -10.33 -76.14 0.34
C PRO A 311 -9.73 -76.75 -0.94
N PRO A 312 -10.18 -77.95 -1.38
CA PRO A 312 -9.95 -78.46 -2.73
C PRO A 312 -10.45 -77.46 -3.79
N HIS A 313 -9.85 -77.45 -5.00
CA HIS A 313 -10.14 -76.46 -6.05
C HIS A 313 -11.66 -76.35 -6.36
N ASP A 314 -12.36 -77.49 -6.45
CA ASP A 314 -13.81 -77.56 -6.74
C ASP A 314 -14.70 -77.01 -5.61
N HIS A 315 -14.17 -76.89 -4.38
CA HIS A 315 -14.91 -76.37 -3.23
C HIS A 315 -14.69 -74.87 -3.04
N ALA A 316 -13.55 -74.33 -3.47
CA ALA A 316 -13.27 -72.88 -3.38
C ALA A 316 -14.22 -72.06 -4.27
N GLU A 317 -14.55 -72.57 -5.46
CA GLU A 317 -15.54 -71.95 -6.37
C GLU A 317 -16.95 -71.96 -5.76
N LYS A 318 -17.38 -73.11 -5.21
CA LYS A 318 -18.68 -73.23 -4.52
C LYS A 318 -18.77 -72.29 -3.31
N LEU A 319 -17.71 -72.18 -2.52
CA LEU A 319 -17.64 -71.27 -1.36
C LEU A 319 -17.71 -69.79 -1.77
N TYR A 320 -17.02 -69.40 -2.85
CA TYR A 320 -17.06 -68.04 -3.38
C TYR A 320 -18.47 -67.67 -3.89
N ASN A 321 -19.10 -68.55 -4.66
CA ASN A 321 -20.46 -68.34 -5.16
C ASN A 321 -21.49 -68.32 -4.00
N LYS A 322 -21.34 -69.22 -3.02
CA LYS A 322 -22.23 -69.26 -1.86
C LYS A 322 -22.09 -68.05 -0.94
N TYR A 323 -20.86 -67.54 -0.77
CA TYR A 323 -20.63 -66.29 -0.06
C TYR A 323 -21.40 -65.14 -0.70
N ARG A 324 -21.35 -65.02 -2.04
CA ARG A 324 -22.09 -64.00 -2.78
C ARG A 324 -23.60 -64.12 -2.52
N GLU A 325 -24.17 -65.32 -2.65
CA GLU A 325 -25.60 -65.56 -2.41
C GLU A 325 -26.03 -65.13 -1.00
N VAL A 326 -25.28 -65.51 0.04
CA VAL A 326 -25.60 -65.19 1.44
C VAL A 326 -25.53 -63.69 1.70
N VAL A 327 -24.54 -63.00 1.13
CA VAL A 327 -24.42 -61.54 1.26
C VAL A 327 -25.53 -60.83 0.49
N GLU A 328 -25.92 -61.31 -0.69
CA GLU A 328 -27.06 -60.79 -1.45
C GLU A 328 -28.38 -60.97 -0.68
N GLU A 329 -28.61 -62.15 -0.11
CA GLU A 329 -29.79 -62.46 0.68
C GLU A 329 -29.89 -61.56 1.92
N TYR A 330 -28.81 -61.44 2.71
CA TYR A 330 -28.74 -60.50 3.84
C TYR A 330 -29.02 -59.05 3.42
N THR A 331 -28.41 -58.60 2.32
CA THR A 331 -28.61 -57.25 1.79
C THR A 331 -30.10 -57.04 1.44
N LYS A 332 -30.75 -58.06 0.88
CA LYS A 332 -32.16 -58.03 0.48
C LYS A 332 -33.13 -58.14 1.65
N SER A 333 -32.88 -59.00 2.63
CA SER A 333 -33.79 -59.31 3.74
C SER A 333 -33.68 -58.32 4.89
N THR A 334 -32.51 -57.70 5.08
CA THR A 334 -32.21 -56.92 6.30
C THR A 334 -31.84 -55.48 6.00
N VAL A 335 -31.00 -55.21 4.99
CA VAL A 335 -30.52 -53.85 4.69
C VAL A 335 -31.58 -53.04 3.91
N LEU A 336 -32.12 -53.61 2.84
CA LEU A 336 -33.11 -52.94 1.99
C LEU A 336 -34.43 -52.59 2.70
N PRO A 337 -35.07 -53.47 3.48
CA PRO A 337 -36.32 -53.16 4.17
C PRO A 337 -36.15 -52.06 5.24
N ALA A 338 -34.99 -52.00 5.89
CA ALA A 338 -34.67 -50.94 6.85
C ALA A 338 -34.58 -49.56 6.19
N LEU A 339 -34.11 -49.47 4.95
CA LEU A 339 -33.98 -48.22 4.18
C LEU A 339 -35.26 -47.85 3.40
N ARG A 340 -36.16 -48.82 3.18
CA ARG A 340 -37.46 -48.61 2.51
C ARG A 340 -38.58 -48.14 3.44
N LYS A 341 -38.41 -48.19 4.76
CA LYS A 341 -39.33 -47.49 5.67
C LYS A 341 -39.36 -46.02 5.24
N THR A 342 -40.54 -45.49 4.96
CA THR A 342 -40.73 -44.11 4.49
C THR A 342 -40.29 -43.16 5.58
N TYR A 343 -39.06 -42.69 5.49
CA TYR A 343 -38.56 -41.56 6.26
C TYR A 343 -38.97 -40.30 5.50
N ASP A 344 -39.88 -39.51 6.07
CA ASP A 344 -40.28 -38.20 5.55
C ASP A 344 -39.21 -37.12 5.81
N ASP A 345 -38.11 -37.48 6.48
CA ASP A 345 -37.00 -36.59 6.84
C ASP A 345 -35.71 -36.94 6.08
N GLU A 346 -35.17 -35.97 5.36
CA GLU A 346 -33.93 -36.03 4.58
C GLU A 346 -32.72 -36.43 5.45
N TYR A 347 -32.67 -35.99 6.71
CA TYR A 347 -31.58 -36.32 7.63
C TYR A 347 -31.62 -37.78 8.09
N MET A 348 -32.82 -38.31 8.33
CA MET A 348 -33.00 -39.70 8.79
C MET A 348 -32.59 -40.69 7.70
N LEU A 349 -32.90 -40.41 6.44
CA LEU A 349 -32.46 -41.23 5.31
C LEU A 349 -30.92 -41.35 5.27
N LEU A 350 -30.21 -40.21 5.37
CA LEU A 350 -28.74 -40.19 5.31
C LEU A 350 -28.10 -40.85 6.54
N ARG A 351 -28.67 -40.66 7.75
CA ARG A 351 -28.19 -41.30 8.98
C ARG A 351 -28.31 -42.83 8.91
N VAL A 352 -29.47 -43.34 8.52
CA VAL A 352 -29.72 -44.78 8.42
C VAL A 352 -28.86 -45.41 7.31
N LEU A 353 -28.65 -44.70 6.19
CA LEU A 353 -27.75 -45.15 5.14
C LEU A 353 -26.31 -45.30 5.64
N LEU A 354 -25.79 -44.31 6.38
CA LEU A 354 -24.44 -44.34 6.94
C LEU A 354 -24.26 -45.47 7.97
N GLU A 355 -25.22 -45.63 8.87
CA GLU A 355 -25.22 -46.67 9.89
C GLU A 355 -25.20 -48.07 9.23
N ARG A 356 -26.09 -48.31 8.26
CA ARG A 356 -26.18 -49.60 7.56
C ARG A 356 -24.96 -49.90 6.70
N CYS A 357 -24.42 -48.89 6.02
CA CYS A 357 -23.17 -49.01 5.27
C CYS A 357 -21.99 -49.40 6.19
N SER A 358 -21.89 -48.78 7.37
CA SER A 358 -20.86 -49.10 8.37
C SER A 358 -20.98 -50.53 8.89
N ILE A 359 -22.20 -50.97 9.23
CA ILE A 359 -22.46 -52.35 9.68
C ILE A 359 -22.12 -53.37 8.59
N HIS A 360 -22.55 -53.11 7.35
CA HIS A 360 -22.29 -53.99 6.21
C HIS A 360 -20.79 -54.16 5.93
N LYS A 361 -20.00 -53.07 5.98
CA LYS A 361 -18.54 -53.14 5.82
C LYS A 361 -17.87 -53.94 6.92
N LYS A 362 -18.26 -53.72 8.18
CA LYS A 362 -17.72 -54.44 9.34
C LYS A 362 -17.97 -55.95 9.21
N MET A 363 -19.16 -56.32 8.75
CA MET A 363 -19.55 -57.70 8.46
C MET A 363 -18.70 -58.30 7.32
N VAL A 364 -18.64 -57.62 6.17
CA VAL A 364 -17.90 -58.09 4.98
C VAL A 364 -16.41 -58.28 5.28
N ARG A 365 -15.74 -57.33 5.96
CA ARG A 365 -14.34 -57.47 6.38
C ARG A 365 -14.12 -58.65 7.31
N ARG A 366 -15.06 -58.93 8.21
CA ARG A 366 -14.98 -60.07 9.12
C ARG A 366 -15.16 -61.39 8.37
N LEU A 367 -16.05 -61.45 7.39
CA LEU A 367 -16.22 -62.63 6.55
C LEU A 367 -15.03 -62.87 5.63
N SER A 368 -14.44 -61.83 5.01
CA SER A 368 -13.19 -61.98 4.22
C SER A 368 -12.04 -62.57 5.06
N ARG A 369 -11.92 -62.18 6.35
CA ARG A 369 -10.95 -62.79 7.27
C ARG A 369 -11.23 -64.25 7.58
N ILE A 370 -12.51 -64.64 7.68
CA ILE A 370 -12.91 -66.03 7.89
C ILE A 370 -12.56 -66.85 6.64
N PHE A 371 -12.84 -66.33 5.45
CA PHE A 371 -12.56 -66.98 4.17
C PHE A 371 -11.23 -66.54 3.54
N HIS A 372 -10.22 -66.22 4.37
CA HIS A 372 -8.95 -65.63 3.92
C HIS A 372 -8.24 -66.45 2.86
N TYR A 373 -8.35 -67.79 2.91
CA TYR A 373 -7.76 -68.66 1.90
C TYR A 373 -8.40 -68.47 0.52
N VAL A 374 -9.72 -68.38 0.45
CA VAL A 374 -10.46 -68.16 -0.81
C VAL A 374 -10.06 -66.82 -1.41
N ASP A 375 -10.01 -65.78 -0.57
CA ASP A 375 -9.63 -64.41 -0.98
C ASP A 375 -8.17 -64.31 -1.45
N ARG A 376 -7.24 -65.02 -0.80
CA ARG A 376 -5.80 -64.93 -1.07
C ARG A 376 -5.34 -65.83 -2.22
N TYR A 377 -5.95 -67.00 -2.41
CA TYR A 377 -5.45 -68.01 -3.35
C TYR A 377 -6.41 -68.31 -4.50
N PHE A 378 -7.72 -68.39 -4.26
CA PHE A 378 -8.69 -68.71 -5.32
C PHE A 378 -9.06 -67.47 -6.14
N VAL A 379 -9.38 -66.36 -5.49
CA VAL A 379 -9.71 -65.08 -6.14
C VAL A 379 -8.54 -64.59 -6.99
N VAL A 380 -7.32 -64.57 -6.42
CA VAL A 380 -6.10 -64.12 -7.10
C VAL A 380 -5.77 -64.98 -8.32
N ARG A 381 -5.93 -66.32 -8.21
CA ARG A 381 -5.65 -67.25 -9.32
C ARG A 381 -6.64 -67.12 -10.48
N ASN A 382 -7.88 -66.75 -10.20
CA ASN A 382 -8.96 -66.66 -11.19
C ASN A 382 -9.29 -65.21 -11.60
N SER A 383 -8.53 -64.21 -11.12
CA SER A 383 -8.79 -62.78 -11.37
C SER A 383 -10.23 -62.34 -11.05
N LEU A 384 -10.80 -62.90 -9.97
CA LEU A 384 -12.13 -62.55 -9.50
C LEU A 384 -12.08 -61.33 -8.56
N LEU A 385 -13.24 -60.77 -8.23
CA LEU A 385 -13.35 -59.75 -7.17
C LEU A 385 -13.05 -60.40 -5.82
N SER A 386 -12.34 -59.69 -4.94
CA SER A 386 -12.19 -60.10 -3.54
C SER A 386 -13.53 -60.20 -2.85
N LEU A 387 -13.60 -60.99 -1.79
CA LEU A 387 -14.82 -61.12 -0.99
C LEU A 387 -15.27 -59.77 -0.42
N GLU A 388 -14.31 -58.88 -0.09
CA GLU A 388 -14.63 -57.51 0.30
C GLU A 388 -15.25 -56.70 -0.84
N GLU A 389 -14.72 -56.82 -2.06
CA GLU A 389 -15.25 -56.16 -3.26
C GLU A 389 -16.61 -56.73 -3.68
N VAL A 390 -16.85 -58.04 -3.52
CA VAL A 390 -18.15 -58.67 -3.75
C VAL A 390 -19.19 -58.14 -2.77
N GLY A 391 -18.87 -58.10 -1.47
CA GLY A 391 -19.79 -57.59 -0.47
C GLY A 391 -20.13 -56.11 -0.67
N LEU A 392 -19.14 -55.31 -1.10
CA LEU A 392 -19.35 -53.92 -1.48
C LEU A 392 -20.19 -53.80 -2.77
N ALA A 393 -19.91 -54.60 -3.79
CA ALA A 393 -20.67 -54.62 -5.04
C ALA A 393 -22.15 -54.96 -4.81
N CYS A 394 -22.46 -55.95 -3.96
CA CYS A 394 -23.84 -56.27 -3.59
C CYS A 394 -24.55 -55.08 -2.92
N PHE A 395 -23.85 -54.35 -2.03
CA PHE A 395 -24.40 -53.14 -1.42
C PHE A 395 -24.67 -52.05 -2.47
N VAL A 396 -23.75 -51.85 -3.41
CA VAL A 396 -23.89 -50.86 -4.48
C VAL A 396 -25.08 -51.20 -5.39
N ASP A 397 -25.13 -52.44 -5.86
CA ASP A 397 -26.10 -52.89 -6.85
C ASP A 397 -27.51 -52.93 -6.29
N MET A 398 -27.67 -53.38 -5.05
CA MET A 398 -28.98 -53.57 -4.45
C MET A 398 -29.46 -52.32 -3.70
N VAL A 399 -28.58 -51.65 -2.95
CA VAL A 399 -28.95 -50.55 -2.05
C VAL A 399 -28.74 -49.18 -2.70
N TYR A 400 -27.53 -48.88 -3.15
CA TYR A 400 -27.20 -47.55 -3.68
C TYR A 400 -27.91 -47.26 -5.00
N ASN A 401 -27.90 -48.16 -5.98
CA ASN A 401 -28.58 -47.94 -7.27
C ASN A 401 -30.09 -47.70 -7.11
N THR A 402 -30.70 -48.29 -6.07
CA THR A 402 -32.12 -48.09 -5.73
C THR A 402 -32.39 -46.73 -5.07
N LEU A 403 -31.43 -46.17 -4.33
CA LEU A 403 -31.62 -44.99 -3.47
C LEU A 403 -30.90 -43.73 -3.96
N GLN A 404 -30.03 -43.83 -4.96
CA GLN A 404 -29.13 -42.76 -5.39
C GLN A 404 -29.82 -41.42 -5.67
N LEU A 405 -31.00 -41.43 -6.30
CA LEU A 405 -31.74 -40.19 -6.60
C LEU A 405 -32.19 -39.50 -5.31
N ARG A 406 -32.82 -40.25 -4.40
CA ARG A 406 -33.30 -39.75 -3.10
C ARG A 406 -32.16 -39.23 -2.23
N VAL A 407 -31.01 -39.89 -2.26
CA VAL A 407 -29.81 -39.48 -1.51
C VAL A 407 -29.27 -38.16 -2.07
N ARG A 408 -29.20 -38.03 -3.40
CA ARG A 408 -28.74 -36.80 -4.06
C ARG A 408 -29.67 -35.62 -3.79
N GLU A 409 -30.98 -35.83 -3.87
CA GLU A 409 -32.00 -34.82 -3.55
C GLU A 409 -31.92 -34.38 -2.09
N ALA A 410 -31.76 -35.32 -1.15
CA ALA A 410 -31.59 -35.02 0.27
C ALA A 410 -30.34 -34.17 0.54
N VAL A 411 -29.20 -34.48 -0.11
CA VAL A 411 -27.97 -33.70 0.04
C VAL A 411 -28.15 -32.27 -0.49
N ILE A 412 -28.74 -32.09 -1.68
CA ILE A 412 -29.01 -30.74 -2.21
C ILE A 412 -29.99 -29.98 -1.31
N ALA A 413 -31.05 -30.61 -0.83
CA ALA A 413 -32.04 -29.96 0.03
C ALA A 413 -31.41 -29.44 1.32
N ILE A 414 -30.51 -30.21 1.94
CA ILE A 414 -29.77 -29.77 3.15
C ILE A 414 -28.83 -28.60 2.81
N VAL A 415 -28.11 -28.66 1.69
CA VAL A 415 -27.21 -27.57 1.27
C VAL A 415 -27.97 -26.30 0.91
N ASP A 416 -29.13 -26.41 0.26
CA ASP A 416 -29.97 -25.27 -0.08
C ASP A 416 -30.59 -24.62 1.16
N LYS A 417 -30.99 -25.40 2.18
CA LYS A 417 -31.36 -24.88 3.51
C LYS A 417 -30.22 -24.05 4.13
N GLU A 418 -28.97 -24.53 4.05
CA GLU A 418 -27.79 -23.75 4.49
C GLU A 418 -27.56 -22.48 3.65
N ARG A 419 -27.92 -22.51 2.36
CA ARG A 419 -27.79 -21.34 1.46
C ARG A 419 -28.81 -20.25 1.74
N GLU A 420 -29.95 -20.61 2.32
CA GLU A 420 -31.01 -19.67 2.72
C GLU A 420 -30.76 -19.03 4.09
N GLY A 421 -29.78 -19.53 4.85
CA GLY A 421 -29.36 -18.95 6.13
C GLY A 421 -29.94 -19.65 7.36
N ASP A 422 -30.54 -20.83 7.17
CA ASP A 422 -30.93 -21.73 8.26
C ASP A 422 -29.69 -22.50 8.75
N ASP A 423 -28.79 -21.80 9.44
CA ASP A 423 -27.53 -22.35 9.98
C ASP A 423 -27.76 -23.12 11.30
N THR A 424 -28.98 -23.09 11.84
CA THR A 424 -29.37 -23.73 13.10
C THR A 424 -29.79 -25.17 12.89
N GLY A 425 -28.91 -26.12 13.20
CA GLY A 425 -29.25 -27.55 13.22
C GLY A 425 -28.77 -28.38 12.02
N ILE A 426 -27.98 -27.81 11.11
CA ILE A 426 -27.37 -28.57 10.01
C ILE A 426 -26.25 -29.45 10.54
N ASP A 427 -26.43 -30.78 10.44
CA ASP A 427 -25.41 -31.76 10.77
C ASP A 427 -24.35 -31.82 9.65
N ARG A 428 -23.38 -30.89 9.70
CA ARG A 428 -22.27 -30.83 8.73
C ARG A 428 -21.40 -32.11 8.76
N ALA A 429 -21.33 -32.79 9.90
CA ALA A 429 -20.61 -34.06 10.01
C ALA A 429 -21.34 -35.18 9.26
N LEU A 430 -22.67 -35.13 9.18
CA LEU A 430 -23.45 -36.05 8.34
C LEU A 430 -23.09 -35.90 6.86
N LEU A 431 -23.06 -34.67 6.34
CA LEU A 431 -22.67 -34.39 4.95
C LEU A 431 -21.21 -34.80 4.68
N GLU A 432 -20.31 -34.55 5.63
CA GLU A 432 -18.91 -34.97 5.55
C GLU A 432 -18.78 -36.50 5.46
N ASN A 433 -19.55 -37.25 6.23
CA ASN A 433 -19.53 -38.71 6.17
C ASN A 433 -20.18 -39.24 4.87
N VAL A 434 -21.17 -38.53 4.32
CA VAL A 434 -21.84 -38.92 3.07
C VAL A 434 -20.89 -38.84 1.87
N LYS A 435 -20.01 -37.83 1.76
CA LYS A 435 -19.03 -37.77 0.64
C LYS A 435 -18.10 -38.99 0.61
N ASP A 436 -17.74 -39.52 1.77
CA ASP A 436 -16.83 -40.67 1.88
C ASP A 436 -17.50 -41.95 1.39
N ILE A 437 -18.83 -42.10 1.54
CA ILE A 437 -19.58 -43.22 0.96
C ILE A 437 -19.36 -43.32 -0.54
N TYR A 438 -19.35 -42.20 -1.28
CA TYR A 438 -19.21 -42.22 -2.74
C TYR A 438 -17.83 -42.70 -3.20
N VAL A 439 -16.78 -42.38 -2.44
CA VAL A 439 -15.41 -42.87 -2.72
C VAL A 439 -15.29 -44.35 -2.36
N GLU A 440 -15.92 -44.76 -1.26
CA GLU A 440 -15.91 -46.15 -0.82
C GLU A 440 -16.70 -47.04 -1.79
N ILE A 441 -17.87 -46.63 -2.25
CA ILE A 441 -18.66 -47.29 -3.31
C ILE A 441 -17.88 -47.35 -4.64
N GLY A 442 -17.03 -46.35 -4.88
CA GLY A 442 -16.08 -46.33 -6.00
C GLY A 442 -14.88 -47.28 -5.84
N MET A 443 -14.85 -48.17 -4.83
CA MET A 443 -13.70 -49.01 -4.50
C MET A 443 -12.42 -48.18 -4.29
N GLY A 444 -12.56 -47.03 -3.61
CA GLY A 444 -11.46 -46.08 -3.35
C GLY A 444 -11.15 -45.15 -4.52
N LYS A 445 -11.88 -45.23 -5.64
CA LYS A 445 -11.70 -44.34 -6.81
C LYS A 445 -12.67 -43.17 -6.75
N MET A 446 -12.16 -41.97 -7.04
CA MET A 446 -12.94 -40.72 -7.06
C MET A 446 -14.01 -40.64 -8.17
N LYS A 447 -13.92 -41.50 -9.20
CA LYS A 447 -14.80 -41.44 -10.38
C LYS A 447 -16.30 -41.43 -10.01
N ARG A 448 -16.70 -42.20 -9.00
CA ARG A 448 -18.11 -42.28 -8.59
C ARG A 448 -18.56 -41.01 -7.85
N TYR A 449 -17.70 -40.44 -7.02
CA TYR A 449 -17.93 -39.13 -6.41
C TYR A 449 -18.11 -38.04 -7.48
N GLU A 450 -17.20 -37.99 -8.46
CA GLU A 450 -17.23 -36.98 -9.53
C GLU A 450 -18.50 -37.10 -10.41
N GLN A 451 -18.86 -38.32 -10.81
CA GLN A 451 -19.99 -38.55 -11.72
C GLN A 451 -21.35 -38.46 -11.05
N ASP A 452 -21.48 -38.94 -9.80
CA ASP A 452 -22.78 -39.06 -9.15
C ASP A 452 -23.09 -37.90 -8.21
N LEU A 453 -22.14 -37.47 -7.38
CA LEU A 453 -22.35 -36.42 -6.37
C LEU A 453 -21.89 -35.04 -6.87
N GLU A 454 -20.65 -34.93 -7.34
CA GLU A 454 -20.08 -33.64 -7.77
C GLU A 454 -20.84 -33.08 -8.97
N SER A 455 -21.08 -33.88 -10.02
CA SER A 455 -21.86 -33.46 -11.19
C SER A 455 -23.25 -32.94 -10.81
N PHE A 456 -23.93 -33.63 -9.89
CA PHE A 456 -25.27 -33.24 -9.44
C PHE A 456 -25.25 -31.98 -8.56
N MET A 457 -24.23 -31.84 -7.71
CA MET A 457 -23.99 -30.62 -6.94
C MET A 457 -23.70 -29.42 -7.85
N LEU A 458 -22.92 -29.59 -8.92
CA LEU A 458 -22.63 -28.54 -9.90
C LEU A 458 -23.92 -28.06 -10.58
N GLU A 459 -24.78 -28.98 -11.02
CA GLU A 459 -26.06 -28.69 -11.66
C GLU A 459 -27.06 -28.00 -10.70
N GLY A 460 -27.17 -28.50 -9.47
CA GLY A 460 -28.00 -27.90 -8.43
C GLY A 460 -27.53 -26.50 -8.03
N THR A 461 -26.22 -26.30 -7.94
CA THR A 461 -25.61 -24.99 -7.62
C THR A 461 -25.84 -23.98 -8.74
N ALA A 462 -25.67 -24.38 -10.00
CA ALA A 462 -25.99 -23.54 -11.15
C ALA A 462 -27.47 -23.11 -11.13
N SER A 463 -28.38 -24.07 -10.95
CA SER A 463 -29.82 -23.83 -10.88
C SER A 463 -30.24 -22.93 -9.71
N TYR A 464 -29.59 -23.06 -8.54
CA TYR A 464 -29.83 -22.20 -7.39
C TYR A 464 -29.38 -20.76 -7.65
N TYR A 465 -28.13 -20.57 -8.07
CA TYR A 465 -27.58 -19.23 -8.27
C TYR A 465 -28.15 -18.51 -9.48
N SER A 466 -28.54 -19.21 -10.54
CA SER A 466 -29.27 -18.63 -11.66
C SER A 466 -30.60 -17.99 -11.21
N ARG A 467 -31.43 -18.73 -10.45
CA ARG A 467 -32.69 -18.20 -9.86
C ARG A 467 -32.46 -17.03 -8.91
N LYS A 468 -31.39 -17.07 -8.13
CA LYS A 468 -31.04 -16.01 -7.18
C LYS A 468 -30.58 -14.75 -7.91
N ALA A 469 -29.70 -14.90 -8.90
CA ALA A 469 -29.18 -13.83 -9.73
C ALA A 469 -30.27 -13.13 -10.54
N SER A 470 -31.20 -13.90 -11.12
CA SER A 470 -32.31 -13.37 -11.93
C SER A 470 -33.25 -12.46 -11.14
N ARG A 471 -33.39 -12.72 -9.83
CA ARG A 471 -34.13 -11.88 -8.90
C ARG A 471 -33.30 -10.67 -8.45
N TRP A 472 -32.07 -10.91 -8.01
CA TRP A 472 -31.18 -9.87 -7.49
C TRP A 472 -30.83 -8.79 -8.50
N ILE A 473 -30.67 -9.15 -9.78
CA ILE A 473 -30.35 -8.17 -10.83
C ILE A 473 -31.48 -7.16 -11.03
N GLN A 474 -32.70 -7.48 -10.62
CA GLN A 474 -33.86 -6.59 -10.66
C GLN A 474 -33.99 -5.81 -9.34
N GLU A 475 -33.85 -6.49 -8.21
CA GLU A 475 -34.11 -5.94 -6.87
C GLU A 475 -32.98 -5.08 -6.28
N TYR A 476 -31.71 -5.38 -6.58
CA TYR A 476 -30.57 -4.74 -5.93
C TYR A 476 -29.84 -3.71 -6.82
N SER A 477 -29.19 -2.75 -6.16
CA SER A 477 -28.23 -1.83 -6.78
C SER A 477 -27.02 -2.61 -7.31
N TYR A 478 -26.26 -2.03 -8.25
CA TYR A 478 -25.04 -2.64 -8.76
C TYR A 478 -24.07 -3.00 -7.63
N PHE A 479 -23.85 -2.07 -6.69
CA PHE A 479 -22.91 -2.30 -5.59
C PHE A 479 -23.40 -3.37 -4.60
N ASP A 480 -24.69 -3.38 -4.25
CA ASP A 480 -25.24 -4.42 -3.38
C ASP A 480 -25.26 -5.79 -4.04
N TYR A 481 -25.54 -5.83 -5.35
CA TYR A 481 -25.49 -7.05 -6.14
C TYR A 481 -24.08 -7.65 -6.13
N ILE A 482 -23.05 -6.84 -6.44
CA ILE A 482 -21.66 -7.30 -6.46
C ILE A 482 -21.22 -7.77 -5.08
N ARG A 483 -21.46 -6.97 -4.04
CA ARG A 483 -21.11 -7.32 -2.65
C ARG A 483 -21.74 -8.63 -2.20
N LYS A 484 -23.05 -8.82 -2.44
CA LYS A 484 -23.76 -10.07 -2.10
C LYS A 484 -23.28 -11.26 -2.93
N SER A 485 -22.90 -11.02 -4.19
CA SER A 485 -22.38 -12.06 -5.08
C SER A 485 -21.00 -12.53 -4.64
N GLU A 486 -20.11 -11.62 -4.25
CA GLU A 486 -18.80 -11.96 -3.66
C GLU A 486 -18.96 -12.70 -2.32
N GLU A 487 -19.91 -12.29 -1.48
CA GLU A 487 -20.23 -12.99 -0.24
C GLU A 487 -20.71 -14.42 -0.50
N CYS A 488 -21.50 -14.64 -1.56
CA CYS A 488 -21.92 -15.97 -1.99
C CYS A 488 -20.74 -16.84 -2.40
N VAL A 489 -19.79 -16.31 -3.17
CA VAL A 489 -18.56 -17.05 -3.54
C VAL A 489 -17.76 -17.43 -2.29
N LYS A 490 -17.60 -16.51 -1.33
CA LYS A 490 -16.91 -16.79 -0.06
C LYS A 490 -17.62 -17.87 0.75
N LYS A 491 -18.95 -17.79 0.87
CA LYS A 491 -19.77 -18.79 1.57
C LYS A 491 -19.69 -20.16 0.90
N GLU A 492 -19.69 -20.22 -0.44
CA GLU A 492 -19.59 -21.48 -1.17
C GLU A 492 -18.21 -22.15 -1.00
N LYS A 493 -17.11 -21.38 -1.04
CA LYS A 493 -15.77 -21.90 -0.70
C LYS A 493 -15.73 -22.50 0.70
N LYS A 494 -16.36 -21.83 1.67
CA LYS A 494 -16.46 -22.30 3.05
C LYS A 494 -17.28 -23.59 3.18
N ARG A 495 -18.35 -23.75 2.39
CA ARG A 495 -19.15 -24.99 2.36
C ARG A 495 -18.34 -26.16 1.81
N VAL A 496 -17.61 -25.95 0.72
CA VAL A 496 -16.75 -26.99 0.14
C VAL A 496 -15.71 -27.47 1.15
N SER A 497 -15.05 -26.54 1.86
CA SER A 497 -14.05 -26.89 2.87
C SER A 497 -14.61 -27.60 4.09
N HIS A 498 -15.91 -27.47 4.38
CA HIS A 498 -16.55 -28.17 5.49
C HIS A 498 -16.95 -29.61 5.16
N TYR A 499 -17.55 -29.90 4.00
CA TYR A 499 -18.15 -31.22 3.75
C TYR A 499 -18.02 -31.78 2.32
N LEU A 500 -17.27 -31.15 1.41
CA LEU A 500 -16.93 -31.71 0.09
C LEU A 500 -15.42 -31.96 -0.03
N TYR A 501 -14.97 -32.55 -1.14
CA TYR A 501 -13.53 -32.67 -1.43
C TYR A 501 -12.99 -31.36 -2.03
N ALA A 502 -11.72 -31.05 -1.74
CA ALA A 502 -11.06 -29.83 -2.22
C ALA A 502 -11.02 -29.72 -3.77
N SER A 503 -11.07 -30.86 -4.48
CA SER A 503 -11.17 -30.91 -5.95
C SER A 503 -12.44 -30.26 -6.50
N SER A 504 -13.51 -30.20 -5.70
CA SER A 504 -14.81 -29.65 -6.08
C SER A 504 -14.87 -28.13 -5.96
N GLU A 505 -13.99 -27.52 -5.14
CA GLU A 505 -13.95 -26.07 -4.90
C GLU A 505 -13.79 -25.26 -6.20
N PRO A 506 -12.74 -25.48 -7.03
CA PRO A 506 -12.55 -24.67 -8.23
C PRO A 506 -13.69 -24.83 -9.23
N LYS A 507 -14.34 -26.01 -9.28
CA LYS A 507 -15.46 -26.28 -10.18
C LYS A 507 -16.74 -25.56 -9.72
N LEU A 508 -17.07 -25.64 -8.43
CA LEU A 508 -18.24 -24.98 -7.85
C LEU A 508 -18.08 -23.46 -7.88
N VAL A 509 -16.92 -22.93 -7.50
CA VAL A 509 -16.66 -21.48 -7.54
C VAL A 509 -16.80 -20.94 -8.94
N LYS A 510 -16.25 -21.64 -9.95
CA LYS A 510 -16.39 -21.23 -11.35
C LYS A 510 -17.85 -21.16 -11.80
N ILE A 511 -18.69 -22.11 -11.37
CA ILE A 511 -20.13 -22.08 -11.67
C ILE A 511 -20.82 -20.90 -10.99
N VAL A 512 -20.55 -20.68 -9.70
CA VAL A 512 -21.13 -19.54 -8.96
C VAL A 512 -20.72 -18.21 -9.61
N GLU A 513 -19.45 -18.07 -9.97
CA GLU A 513 -18.94 -16.88 -10.66
C GLU A 513 -19.57 -16.71 -12.06
N HIS A 514 -19.74 -17.80 -12.80
CA HIS A 514 -20.40 -17.77 -14.10
C HIS A 514 -21.85 -17.28 -13.99
N GLU A 515 -22.64 -17.88 -13.10
CA GLU A 515 -24.06 -17.54 -12.95
C GLU A 515 -24.30 -16.15 -12.37
N LEU A 516 -23.45 -15.70 -11.44
CA LEU A 516 -23.59 -14.38 -10.81
C LEU A 516 -22.99 -13.24 -11.64
N PHE A 517 -21.86 -13.46 -12.33
CA PHE A 517 -21.16 -12.37 -13.00
C PHE A 517 -21.19 -12.47 -14.53
N VAL A 518 -20.89 -13.65 -15.09
CA VAL A 518 -20.70 -13.81 -16.55
C VAL A 518 -22.03 -13.71 -17.29
N VAL A 519 -23.06 -14.41 -16.81
CA VAL A 519 -24.41 -14.39 -17.41
C VAL A 519 -25.00 -12.98 -17.45
N TYR A 520 -24.74 -12.18 -16.43
CA TYR A 520 -25.28 -10.81 -16.30
C TYR A 520 -24.29 -9.70 -16.66
N ALA A 521 -23.13 -10.01 -17.25
CA ALA A 521 -22.06 -9.06 -17.48
C ALA A 521 -22.51 -7.78 -18.20
N ASN A 522 -23.27 -7.90 -19.29
CA ASN A 522 -23.76 -6.74 -20.06
C ASN A 522 -24.77 -5.90 -19.26
N LYS A 523 -25.71 -6.53 -18.55
CA LYS A 523 -26.70 -5.82 -17.72
C LYS A 523 -26.06 -5.16 -16.50
N LEU A 524 -25.04 -5.79 -15.91
CA LEU A 524 -24.25 -5.22 -14.82
C LEU A 524 -23.42 -4.03 -15.31
N LEU A 525 -22.87 -4.08 -16.53
CA LEU A 525 -22.18 -2.95 -17.14
C LEU A 525 -23.15 -1.78 -17.40
N GLU A 526 -24.35 -2.04 -17.90
CA GLU A 526 -25.38 -1.01 -18.09
C GLU A 526 -25.81 -0.37 -16.76
N LYS A 527 -26.10 -1.19 -15.73
CA LYS A 527 -26.41 -0.71 -14.37
C LYS A 527 -25.24 0.04 -13.72
N LYS A 528 -24.02 -0.42 -13.93
CA LYS A 528 -22.80 0.30 -13.54
C LYS A 528 -22.76 1.66 -14.22
N HIS A 529 -23.00 1.74 -15.52
CA HIS A 529 -23.00 3.02 -16.21
C HIS A 529 -24.15 3.95 -15.81
N SER A 530 -25.32 3.44 -15.39
CA SER A 530 -26.43 4.26 -14.90
C SER A 530 -26.21 4.75 -13.47
N GLU A 531 -25.83 3.88 -12.53
CA GLU A 531 -25.60 4.26 -11.13
C GLU A 531 -24.34 5.14 -10.99
N PHE A 532 -23.30 4.91 -11.78
CA PHE A 532 -22.15 5.83 -11.83
C PHE A 532 -22.53 7.19 -12.45
N ARG A 533 -23.56 7.25 -13.31
CA ARG A 533 -24.10 8.50 -13.85
C ARG A 533 -25.00 9.20 -12.82
N GLU A 534 -25.70 8.47 -11.97
CA GLU A 534 -26.46 9.00 -10.82
C GLU A 534 -25.55 9.46 -9.67
N ILE A 535 -24.44 8.78 -9.38
CA ILE A 535 -23.42 9.23 -8.41
C ILE A 535 -22.69 10.47 -8.94
N ALA A 536 -22.39 10.51 -10.25
CA ALA A 536 -21.90 11.71 -10.91
C ALA A 536 -22.95 12.85 -10.92
N GLY A 537 -24.24 12.51 -11.05
CA GLY A 537 -25.38 13.42 -10.87
C GLY A 537 -25.54 13.88 -9.41
N GLY A 538 -25.18 13.07 -8.42
CA GLY A 538 -25.13 13.45 -7.01
C GLY A 538 -23.99 14.45 -6.68
N LEU A 539 -22.99 14.55 -7.55
CA LEU A 539 -21.97 15.61 -7.52
C LEU A 539 -22.43 16.89 -8.25
N GLU A 540 -23.55 16.86 -8.96
CA GLU A 540 -24.14 17.99 -9.70
C GLU A 540 -24.68 19.09 -8.77
N PRO A 541 -25.33 18.79 -7.62
CA PRO A 541 -25.64 19.77 -6.57
C PRO A 541 -24.38 20.43 -5.99
N ILE A 542 -23.29 19.68 -5.80
CA ILE A 542 -22.01 20.24 -5.32
C ILE A 542 -21.37 21.11 -6.41
N THR A 543 -21.48 20.70 -7.67
CA THR A 543 -21.06 21.47 -8.85
C THR A 543 -21.89 22.75 -9.02
N ASN A 544 -23.17 22.73 -8.65
CA ASN A 544 -24.08 23.89 -8.71
C ASN A 544 -23.89 24.83 -7.52
N ILE A 545 -23.72 24.31 -6.30
CA ILE A 545 -23.32 25.10 -5.11
C ILE A 545 -21.97 25.78 -5.36
N PHE A 546 -21.04 25.08 -6.03
CA PHE A 546 -19.74 25.63 -6.41
C PHE A 546 -19.84 26.65 -7.56
N LYS A 547 -20.68 26.42 -8.58
CA LYS A 547 -21.00 27.42 -9.62
C LYS A 547 -21.50 28.72 -8.99
N GLN A 548 -22.45 28.61 -8.06
CA GLN A 548 -23.04 29.76 -7.36
C GLN A 548 -21.99 30.49 -6.49
N HIS A 549 -20.99 29.78 -5.95
CA HIS A 549 -19.95 30.39 -5.14
C HIS A 549 -18.79 31.00 -5.96
N VAL A 550 -18.50 30.47 -7.15
CA VAL A 550 -17.42 30.93 -8.03
C VAL A 550 -17.88 32.05 -8.96
N GLU A 551 -19.16 32.11 -9.32
CA GLU A 551 -19.73 33.22 -10.10
C GLU A 551 -19.91 34.51 -9.26
N ASP A 552 -20.02 34.40 -7.93
CA ASP A 552 -20.24 35.53 -7.01
C ASP A 552 -18.96 36.14 -6.39
N THR A 553 -17.76 35.58 -6.64
CA THR A 553 -16.51 36.11 -6.06
C THR A 553 -15.53 36.61 -7.11
N ASP A 554 -15.68 37.88 -7.43
CA ASP A 554 -14.67 38.69 -8.12
C ASP A 554 -13.40 38.79 -7.23
N GLY A 555 -12.44 37.88 -7.42
CA GLY A 555 -11.04 38.11 -7.02
C GLY A 555 -10.56 37.68 -5.62
N GLN A 556 -11.20 36.75 -4.90
CA GLN A 556 -10.63 36.15 -3.66
C GLN A 556 -10.38 34.63 -3.80
N ASP A 557 -9.30 34.30 -4.52
CA ASP A 557 -8.88 32.96 -4.98
C ASP A 557 -8.37 31.97 -3.90
N THR A 558 -8.12 32.38 -2.64
CA THR A 558 -7.46 31.50 -1.63
C THR A 558 -8.38 30.47 -0.99
N ALA A 559 -9.65 30.83 -0.74
CA ALA A 559 -10.60 29.98 -0.03
C ALA A 559 -11.08 28.80 -0.90
N ALA A 560 -11.21 29.01 -2.21
CA ALA A 560 -11.59 27.97 -3.15
C ALA A 560 -10.51 26.88 -3.23
N ILE A 561 -9.24 27.26 -3.35
CA ILE A 561 -8.13 26.31 -3.50
C ILE A 561 -7.91 25.50 -2.22
N ARG A 562 -8.02 26.13 -1.04
CA ARG A 562 -7.92 25.42 0.25
C ARG A 562 -9.01 24.35 0.38
N LYS A 563 -10.25 24.70 0.05
CA LYS A 563 -11.38 23.75 0.01
C LYS A 563 -11.16 22.61 -0.98
N VAL A 564 -10.49 22.86 -2.11
CA VAL A 564 -10.17 21.83 -3.11
C VAL A 564 -9.20 20.80 -2.56
N ILE A 565 -8.17 21.25 -1.84
CA ILE A 565 -7.20 20.37 -1.18
C ILE A 565 -7.88 19.56 -0.07
N GLU A 566 -8.74 20.19 0.74
CA GLU A 566 -9.51 19.49 1.77
C GLU A 566 -10.44 18.41 1.18
N VAL A 567 -11.11 18.72 0.07
CA VAL A 567 -11.97 17.78 -0.65
C VAL A 567 -11.14 16.65 -1.26
N HIS A 568 -9.98 16.96 -1.84
CA HIS A 568 -9.03 15.97 -2.33
C HIS A 568 -8.58 15.01 -1.23
N ASP A 569 -8.14 15.52 -0.09
CA ASP A 569 -7.65 14.73 1.02
C ASP A 569 -8.77 13.84 1.59
N LYS A 570 -10.00 14.36 1.71
CA LYS A 570 -11.18 13.59 2.14
C LYS A 570 -11.45 12.40 1.21
N TYR A 571 -11.46 12.61 -0.10
CA TYR A 571 -11.78 11.55 -1.06
C TYR A 571 -10.61 10.58 -1.28
N ILE A 572 -9.34 11.00 -1.16
CA ILE A 572 -8.21 10.07 -1.13
C ILE A 572 -8.31 9.13 0.07
N VAL A 573 -8.65 9.65 1.27
CA VAL A 573 -8.85 8.80 2.45
C VAL A 573 -9.99 7.81 2.23
N TYR A 574 -11.09 8.23 1.58
CA TYR A 574 -12.20 7.35 1.24
C TYR A 574 -11.79 6.23 0.25
N VAL A 575 -11.08 6.57 -0.82
CA VAL A 575 -10.57 5.58 -1.79
C VAL A 575 -9.59 4.61 -1.13
N THR A 576 -8.75 5.10 -0.22
CA THR A 576 -7.72 4.28 0.44
C THR A 576 -8.32 3.36 1.51
N LYS A 577 -9.25 3.87 2.33
CA LYS A 577 -9.82 3.12 3.47
C LYS A 577 -11.06 2.31 3.12
N CYS A 578 -11.96 2.85 2.31
CA CYS A 578 -13.27 2.24 2.03
C CYS A 578 -13.28 1.44 0.71
N LEU A 579 -12.36 1.72 -0.22
CA LEU A 579 -12.28 1.08 -1.54
C LEU A 579 -10.97 0.29 -1.74
N GLU A 580 -10.35 -0.14 -0.64
CA GLU A 580 -9.16 -1.02 -0.58
C GLU A 580 -7.99 -0.59 -1.48
N ASN A 581 -7.81 0.72 -1.70
CA ASN A 581 -6.70 1.27 -2.48
C ASN A 581 -6.66 0.79 -3.95
N GLN A 582 -7.80 0.42 -4.52
CA GLN A 582 -7.94 -0.05 -5.90
C GLN A 582 -7.54 1.05 -6.91
N THR A 583 -6.68 0.71 -7.87
CA THR A 583 -6.07 1.65 -8.83
C THR A 583 -7.07 2.36 -9.75
N ILE A 584 -8.20 1.71 -10.04
CA ILE A 584 -9.24 2.27 -10.90
C ILE A 584 -9.91 3.50 -10.28
N PHE A 585 -10.14 3.49 -8.96
CA PHE A 585 -10.75 4.61 -8.25
C PHE A 585 -9.78 5.78 -8.08
N HIS A 586 -8.48 5.49 -7.90
CA HIS A 586 -7.44 6.52 -7.97
C HIS A 586 -7.41 7.21 -9.33
N LYS A 587 -7.53 6.44 -10.42
CA LYS A 587 -7.59 6.98 -11.77
C LYS A 587 -8.84 7.85 -11.99
N SER A 588 -10.01 7.36 -11.59
CA SER A 588 -11.26 8.12 -11.69
C SER A 588 -11.26 9.39 -10.84
N LEU A 589 -10.71 9.32 -9.62
CA LEU A 589 -10.56 10.49 -8.75
C LEU A 589 -9.62 11.52 -9.37
N LYS A 590 -8.49 11.09 -9.94
CA LYS A 590 -7.55 11.95 -10.67
C LYS A 590 -8.21 12.64 -11.86
N GLU A 591 -8.99 11.90 -12.66
CA GLU A 591 -9.74 12.45 -13.80
C GLU A 591 -10.82 13.45 -13.37
N ALA A 592 -11.53 13.18 -12.27
CA ALA A 592 -12.53 14.09 -11.71
C ALA A 592 -11.90 15.41 -11.22
N PHE A 593 -10.77 15.35 -10.50
CA PHE A 593 -10.06 16.56 -10.06
C PHE A 593 -9.47 17.35 -11.22
N LYS A 594 -8.99 16.68 -12.29
CA LYS A 594 -8.60 17.36 -13.53
C LYS A 594 -9.75 18.10 -14.17
N PHE A 595 -10.91 17.45 -14.30
CA PHE A 595 -12.10 18.10 -14.86
C PHE A 595 -12.53 19.29 -13.99
N PHE A 596 -12.53 19.12 -12.67
CA PHE A 596 -12.85 20.18 -11.71
C PHE A 596 -11.93 21.41 -11.86
N CYS A 597 -10.60 21.22 -11.85
CA CYS A 597 -9.65 22.32 -11.99
C CYS A 597 -9.74 23.00 -13.38
N SER A 598 -10.31 22.33 -14.39
CA SER A 598 -10.39 22.86 -15.77
C SER A 598 -11.48 23.88 -15.87
N LYS A 599 -12.58 23.60 -15.17
CA LYS A 599 -13.76 24.44 -15.13
C LYS A 599 -13.55 25.69 -14.29
N ALA A 600 -12.69 25.62 -13.26
CA ALA A 600 -12.33 26.75 -12.41
C ALA A 600 -11.48 27.83 -13.14
N VAL A 601 -10.81 27.47 -14.23
CA VAL A 601 -10.01 28.40 -15.05
C VAL A 601 -10.74 28.68 -16.36
N SER A 602 -11.70 29.60 -16.31
CA SER A 602 -12.26 30.30 -17.48
C SER A 602 -12.69 29.38 -18.66
N GLY A 603 -13.38 28.27 -18.38
CA GLY A 603 -14.16 27.53 -19.38
C GLY A 603 -13.38 26.77 -20.46
N SER A 604 -12.07 26.52 -20.29
CA SER A 604 -11.26 25.76 -21.26
C SER A 604 -10.62 24.51 -20.64
N SER A 605 -10.26 23.53 -21.47
CA SER A 605 -9.63 22.26 -21.05
C SER A 605 -8.42 22.52 -20.14
N LEU A 606 -8.24 21.70 -19.09
CA LEU A 606 -7.11 21.84 -18.16
C LEU A 606 -5.81 21.81 -18.96
N SER A 607 -5.05 22.90 -18.92
CA SER A 607 -3.70 22.94 -19.48
C SER A 607 -2.69 23.05 -18.35
N ASP A 608 -1.49 22.53 -18.52
CA ASP A 608 -0.40 22.69 -17.54
C ASP A 608 -0.04 24.17 -17.32
N GLU A 609 -0.41 25.07 -18.24
CA GLU A 609 -0.34 26.52 -18.06
C GLU A 609 -1.34 27.04 -17.00
N SER A 610 -2.57 26.53 -17.02
CA SER A 610 -3.60 26.84 -16.02
C SER A 610 -3.14 26.38 -14.64
N LEU A 611 -2.54 25.18 -14.56
CA LEU A 611 -1.93 24.67 -13.31
C LEU A 611 -0.77 25.54 -12.85
N ALA A 612 0.16 25.90 -13.73
CA ALA A 612 1.28 26.79 -13.39
C ALA A 612 0.78 28.17 -12.92
N THR A 613 -0.32 28.67 -13.50
CA THR A 613 -0.95 29.93 -13.09
C THR A 613 -1.63 29.81 -11.72
N ILE A 614 -2.29 28.68 -11.44
CA ILE A 614 -2.84 28.40 -10.10
C ILE A 614 -1.71 28.35 -9.07
N CYS A 615 -0.59 27.66 -9.37
CA CYS A 615 0.58 27.61 -8.48
C CYS A 615 1.11 29.01 -8.19
N ASP A 616 1.34 29.77 -9.26
CA ASP A 616 1.84 31.13 -9.23
C ASP A 616 0.94 32.02 -8.36
N ARG A 617 -0.38 31.93 -8.52
CA ARG A 617 -1.35 32.68 -7.70
C ARG A 617 -1.33 32.26 -6.23
N ILE A 618 -1.37 30.96 -5.92
CA ILE A 618 -1.31 30.47 -4.53
C ILE A 618 -0.05 30.98 -3.83
N ILE A 619 1.07 30.97 -4.54
CA ILE A 619 2.36 31.44 -4.05
C ILE A 619 2.36 32.97 -3.84
N ILE A 620 1.86 33.72 -4.82
CA ILE A 620 1.79 35.19 -4.75
C ILE A 620 0.82 35.68 -3.67
N LEU A 621 -0.29 34.96 -3.41
CA LEU A 621 -1.32 35.33 -2.43
C LEU A 621 -0.81 35.33 -0.97
N LYS A 622 0.38 34.79 -0.71
CA LYS A 622 1.10 34.97 0.57
C LYS A 622 1.38 36.45 0.88
N LYS A 623 1.37 37.35 -0.11
CA LYS A 623 1.59 38.80 0.09
C LYS A 623 0.38 39.52 0.73
N TRP A 624 -0.81 38.89 0.81
CA TRP A 624 -2.06 39.54 1.25
C TRP A 624 -2.77 38.86 2.43
N ALA A 625 -2.37 37.66 2.84
CA ALA A 625 -2.90 37.01 4.04
C ALA A 625 -1.91 37.22 5.20
N SER A 626 -2.37 37.88 6.26
CA SER A 626 -1.65 38.11 7.54
C SER A 626 -1.30 36.82 8.30
N GLU A 627 -1.57 35.65 7.75
CA GLU A 627 -1.29 34.36 8.36
C GLU A 627 -0.23 33.66 7.52
N GLU A 628 0.91 33.36 8.14
CA GLU A 628 1.91 32.47 7.56
C GLU A 628 1.23 31.16 7.15
N LEU A 629 1.02 30.96 5.84
CA LEU A 629 0.76 29.62 5.31
C LEU A 629 1.94 28.76 5.75
N SER A 630 1.67 27.78 6.60
CA SER A 630 2.68 26.84 7.09
C SER A 630 3.33 26.13 5.91
N ASP A 631 4.61 25.75 6.06
CA ASP A 631 5.33 24.95 5.05
C ASP A 631 4.56 23.67 4.65
N GLU A 632 3.68 23.19 5.52
CA GLU A 632 2.78 22.07 5.29
C GLU A 632 1.72 22.36 4.21
N ALA A 633 1.16 23.57 4.17
CA ALA A 633 0.17 23.95 3.16
C ALA A 633 0.81 24.03 1.77
N ILE A 634 2.02 24.59 1.67
CA ILE A 634 2.79 24.63 0.43
C ILE A 634 3.09 23.20 -0.04
N GLU A 635 3.49 22.31 0.87
CA GLU A 635 3.76 20.93 0.55
C GLU A 635 2.51 20.19 0.02
N LYS A 636 1.34 20.40 0.64
CA LYS A 636 0.06 19.84 0.17
C LYS A 636 -0.30 20.34 -1.24
N VAL A 637 -0.11 21.63 -1.49
CA VAL A 637 -0.30 22.23 -2.81
C VAL A 637 0.62 21.57 -3.84
N VAL A 638 1.93 21.48 -3.57
CA VAL A 638 2.88 20.86 -4.51
C VAL A 638 2.54 19.40 -4.78
N LYS A 639 2.15 18.63 -3.76
CA LYS A 639 1.72 17.24 -3.90
C LYS A 639 0.47 17.11 -4.77
N PHE A 640 -0.54 17.95 -4.55
CA PHE A 640 -1.77 17.98 -5.36
C PHE A 640 -1.48 18.32 -6.83
N LEU A 641 -0.59 19.28 -7.09
CA LEU A 641 -0.20 19.66 -8.45
C LEU A 641 0.59 18.54 -9.14
N ALA A 642 1.48 17.87 -8.42
CA ALA A 642 2.20 16.70 -8.92
C ALA A 642 1.25 15.53 -9.22
N TYR A 643 0.15 15.39 -8.47
CA TYR A 643 -0.88 14.39 -8.70
C TYR A 643 -1.68 14.67 -9.98
N ILE A 644 -2.05 15.93 -10.22
CA ILE A 644 -2.86 16.33 -11.38
C ILE A 644 -2.06 16.44 -12.67
N SER A 645 -0.81 16.92 -12.63
CA SER A 645 0.01 17.13 -13.83
C SER A 645 0.49 15.78 -14.41
N ASP A 646 0.11 15.51 -15.66
CA ASP A 646 0.65 14.36 -16.41
C ASP A 646 1.94 14.72 -17.15
N ASP A 647 2.03 15.97 -17.63
CA ASP A 647 3.14 16.50 -18.42
C ASP A 647 3.93 17.50 -17.56
N LYS A 648 4.74 16.94 -16.65
CA LYS A 648 5.49 17.72 -15.67
C LYS A 648 6.51 18.66 -16.32
N ASP A 649 7.08 18.29 -17.45
CA ASP A 649 7.99 19.13 -18.23
C ASP A 649 7.31 20.40 -18.78
N LEU A 650 6.07 20.28 -19.26
CA LEU A 650 5.28 21.42 -19.74
C LEU A 650 4.92 22.35 -18.57
N PHE A 651 4.48 21.76 -17.45
CA PHE A 651 4.27 22.50 -16.21
C PHE A 651 5.53 23.23 -15.74
N ALA A 652 6.70 22.56 -15.78
CA ALA A 652 7.98 23.15 -15.38
C ALA A 652 8.32 24.39 -16.21
N GLU A 653 8.15 24.34 -17.52
CA GLU A 653 8.47 25.46 -18.42
C GLU A 653 7.53 26.64 -18.23
N PHE A 654 6.22 26.41 -18.09
CA PHE A 654 5.28 27.47 -17.74
C PHE A 654 5.58 28.08 -16.37
N TYR A 655 5.84 27.24 -15.37
CA TYR A 655 6.18 27.69 -14.02
C TYR A 655 7.49 28.47 -14.01
N LYS A 656 8.55 28.01 -14.70
CA LYS A 656 9.83 28.72 -14.85
C LYS A 656 9.64 30.10 -15.46
N LYS A 657 8.73 30.24 -16.43
CA LYS A 657 8.42 31.55 -17.03
C LYS A 657 7.71 32.49 -16.07
N LYS A 658 6.77 32.00 -15.25
CA LYS A 658 6.16 32.78 -14.16
C LYS A 658 7.21 33.15 -13.10
N LEU A 659 8.02 32.17 -12.71
CA LEU A 659 9.38 32.22 -12.17
C LEU A 659 10.08 33.53 -12.48
N ALA A 660 10.51 33.62 -13.73
CA ALA A 660 11.34 34.69 -14.23
C ALA A 660 10.66 36.05 -14.11
N ARG A 661 9.35 36.11 -14.39
CA ARG A 661 8.59 37.36 -14.29
C ARG A 661 8.51 37.87 -12.86
N ARG A 662 8.29 36.99 -11.87
CA ARG A 662 8.28 37.40 -10.45
C ARG A 662 9.65 37.93 -10.03
N LEU A 663 10.70 37.18 -10.34
CA LEU A 663 12.07 37.51 -9.97
C LEU A 663 12.57 38.82 -10.60
N LEU A 664 12.19 39.13 -11.85
CA LEU A 664 12.66 40.34 -12.54
C LEU A 664 11.77 41.57 -12.31
N LEU A 665 10.44 41.39 -12.20
CA LEU A 665 9.49 42.50 -12.22
C LEU A 665 8.90 42.85 -10.84
N ASN A 666 9.09 42.00 -9.82
CA ASN A 666 8.50 42.18 -8.48
C ASN A 666 9.62 42.31 -7.43
N ARG A 667 10.12 43.53 -7.24
CA ARG A 667 11.30 43.82 -6.40
C ARG A 667 11.11 43.56 -4.89
N ASP A 668 9.89 43.35 -4.40
CA ASP A 668 9.63 43.06 -2.98
C ASP A 668 9.52 41.54 -2.67
N ALA A 669 9.84 40.66 -3.62
CA ALA A 669 9.78 39.22 -3.39
C ALA A 669 10.91 38.78 -2.44
N SER A 670 10.58 38.03 -1.38
CA SER A 670 11.58 37.42 -0.49
C SER A 670 12.30 36.28 -1.21
N ASP A 671 13.61 36.43 -1.42
CA ASP A 671 14.46 35.40 -2.02
C ASP A 671 14.38 34.06 -1.26
N ASP A 672 14.30 34.12 0.07
CA ASP A 672 14.21 32.94 0.93
C ASP A 672 12.90 32.18 0.70
N HIS A 673 11.81 32.90 0.45
CA HIS A 673 10.53 32.28 0.15
C HIS A 673 10.56 31.53 -1.19
N GLU A 674 11.13 32.14 -2.24
CA GLU A 674 11.28 31.49 -3.54
C GLU A 674 12.20 30.27 -3.45
N ARG A 675 13.30 30.36 -2.69
CA ARG A 675 14.19 29.21 -2.39
C ARG A 675 13.44 28.09 -1.66
N GLY A 676 12.59 28.43 -0.70
CA GLY A 676 11.76 27.46 0.02
C GLY A 676 10.81 26.70 -0.90
N ILE A 677 10.12 27.41 -1.82
CA ILE A 677 9.22 26.78 -2.79
C ILE A 677 9.98 25.89 -3.77
N ILE A 678 11.11 26.36 -4.31
CA ILE A 678 11.94 25.56 -5.21
C ILE A 678 12.44 24.30 -4.49
N THR A 679 12.76 24.38 -3.20
CA THR A 679 13.15 23.22 -2.40
C THR A 679 11.99 22.21 -2.28
N LYS A 680 10.75 22.67 -2.06
CA LYS A 680 9.57 21.79 -2.03
C LYS A 680 9.27 21.18 -3.40
N LEU A 681 9.43 21.93 -4.48
CA LEU A 681 9.33 21.41 -5.86
C LEU A 681 10.41 20.36 -6.12
N LYS A 682 11.64 20.57 -5.65
CA LYS A 682 12.76 19.63 -5.79
C LYS A 682 12.47 18.30 -5.07
N GLN A 683 11.83 18.36 -3.90
CA GLN A 683 11.42 17.15 -3.16
C GLN A 683 10.39 16.32 -3.91
N GLN A 684 9.46 16.94 -4.64
CA GLN A 684 8.37 16.24 -5.35
C GLN A 684 8.74 15.85 -6.79
N PHE A 685 9.49 16.68 -7.50
CA PHE A 685 9.80 16.50 -8.93
C PHE A 685 11.27 16.13 -9.22
N GLY A 686 12.16 16.24 -8.23
CA GLY A 686 13.59 15.92 -8.35
C GLY A 686 14.46 17.09 -8.83
N GLY A 687 15.78 16.94 -8.68
CA GLY A 687 16.75 18.02 -8.97
C GLY A 687 16.85 18.44 -10.44
N ASN A 688 16.64 17.53 -11.40
CA ASN A 688 16.68 17.87 -12.82
C ASN A 688 15.53 18.82 -13.22
N PHE A 689 14.39 18.72 -12.52
CA PHE A 689 13.24 19.59 -12.75
C PHE A 689 13.52 21.03 -12.28
N THR A 690 14.16 21.19 -11.12
CA THR A 690 14.38 22.50 -10.50
C THR A 690 15.70 23.17 -10.88
N TYR A 691 16.64 22.45 -11.50
CA TYR A 691 18.00 22.95 -11.80
C TYR A 691 18.03 24.35 -12.43
N LYS A 692 17.21 24.60 -13.46
CA LYS A 692 17.13 25.93 -14.10
C LYS A 692 16.55 26.98 -13.15
N MET A 693 15.53 26.66 -12.36
CA MET A 693 14.92 27.60 -11.40
C MET A 693 15.89 27.96 -10.27
N GLU A 694 16.66 26.98 -9.75
CA GLU A 694 17.73 27.19 -8.77
C GLU A 694 18.83 28.11 -9.33
N GLY A 695 19.18 27.91 -10.61
CA GLY A 695 20.10 28.77 -11.33
C GLY A 695 19.62 30.22 -11.41
N MET A 696 18.33 30.46 -11.66
CA MET A 696 17.76 31.81 -11.77
C MET A 696 17.89 32.61 -10.46
N VAL A 697 17.62 31.99 -9.32
CA VAL A 697 17.77 32.66 -8.01
C VAL A 697 19.25 32.92 -7.69
N THR A 698 20.13 32.00 -8.09
CA THR A 698 21.58 32.15 -7.93
C THR A 698 22.12 33.30 -8.80
N ASP A 699 21.68 33.39 -10.06
CA ASP A 699 22.03 34.47 -10.98
C ASP A 699 21.66 35.84 -10.41
N LEU A 700 20.47 35.99 -9.80
CA LEU A 700 20.08 37.26 -9.17
C LEU A 700 20.99 37.66 -8.00
N THR A 701 21.38 36.68 -7.18
CA THR A 701 22.29 36.92 -6.05
C THR A 701 23.65 37.41 -6.56
N LEU A 702 24.19 36.74 -7.58
CA LEU A 702 25.45 37.11 -8.23
C LEU A 702 25.35 38.45 -8.97
N SER A 703 24.19 38.74 -9.56
CA SER A 703 23.96 39.99 -10.27
C SER A 703 23.97 41.19 -9.35
N ARG A 704 23.42 41.08 -8.12
CA ARG A 704 23.50 42.17 -7.13
C ARG A 704 24.95 42.46 -6.72
N GLN A 705 25.77 41.43 -6.57
CA GLN A 705 27.22 41.60 -6.30
C GLN A 705 27.94 42.31 -7.46
N ASN A 706 27.58 41.96 -8.70
CA ASN A 706 28.14 42.63 -9.88
C ASN A 706 27.66 44.07 -10.02
N GLN A 707 26.40 44.37 -9.66
CA GLN A 707 25.90 45.74 -9.63
C GLN A 707 26.68 46.59 -8.62
N ASN A 708 26.91 46.10 -7.39
CA ASN A 708 27.71 46.82 -6.40
C ASN A 708 29.13 47.12 -6.91
N SER A 709 29.74 46.15 -7.61
CA SER A 709 31.04 46.36 -8.26
C SER A 709 31.01 47.40 -9.39
N PHE A 710 29.89 47.50 -10.11
CA PHE A 710 29.71 48.51 -11.14
C PHE A 710 29.55 49.90 -10.52
N ASP A 711 28.78 50.01 -9.45
CA ASP A 711 28.59 51.26 -8.71
C ASP A 711 29.94 51.78 -8.16
N GLU A 712 30.78 50.89 -7.61
CA GLU A 712 32.17 51.21 -7.22
C GLU A 712 33.04 51.66 -8.41
N TYR A 713 32.91 50.99 -9.56
CA TYR A 713 33.65 51.36 -10.77
C TYR A 713 33.25 52.76 -11.27
N VAL A 714 31.95 53.09 -11.27
CA VAL A 714 31.45 54.41 -11.67
C VAL A 714 31.85 55.48 -10.67
N ALA A 715 31.84 55.18 -9.36
CA ALA A 715 32.30 56.11 -8.33
C ALA A 715 33.79 56.48 -8.48
N ASN A 716 34.62 55.51 -8.87
CA ASN A 716 36.05 55.70 -9.07
C ASN A 716 36.44 56.30 -10.44
N ASN A 717 35.51 56.34 -11.40
CA ASN A 717 35.75 56.83 -12.77
C ASN A 717 34.72 57.90 -13.16
N PRO A 718 34.94 59.18 -12.83
CA PRO A 718 33.99 60.27 -13.12
C PRO A 718 33.66 60.42 -14.61
N ALA A 719 34.59 60.08 -15.51
CA ALA A 719 34.39 60.09 -16.95
C ALA A 719 33.42 58.98 -17.44
N ALA A 720 33.21 57.93 -16.64
CA ALA A 720 32.33 56.80 -16.95
C ALA A 720 30.93 56.96 -16.32
N LYS A 721 30.48 58.19 -16.05
CA LYS A 721 29.14 58.44 -15.48
C LYS A 721 28.06 58.35 -16.58
N PRO A 722 27.05 57.47 -16.45
CA PRO A 722 26.02 57.27 -17.48
C PRO A 722 25.10 58.48 -17.69
N GLY A 723 24.94 59.34 -16.68
CA GLY A 723 24.01 60.48 -16.70
C GLY A 723 22.56 60.11 -16.36
N ILE A 724 22.23 58.81 -16.36
CA ILE A 724 20.96 58.23 -15.91
C ILE A 724 21.29 57.20 -14.81
N ASP A 725 20.38 57.00 -13.85
CA ASP A 725 20.47 55.92 -12.88
C ASP A 725 20.31 54.56 -13.59
N LEU A 726 21.35 53.72 -13.54
CA LEU A 726 21.43 52.47 -14.30
C LEU A 726 21.60 51.28 -13.36
N SER A 727 20.59 50.40 -13.35
CA SER A 727 20.63 49.11 -12.66
C SER A 727 20.58 47.98 -13.68
N VAL A 728 21.63 47.16 -13.73
CA VAL A 728 21.78 46.06 -14.68
C VAL A 728 21.66 44.72 -13.98
N THR A 729 20.82 43.85 -14.52
CA THR A 729 20.68 42.46 -14.06
C THR A 729 21.27 41.48 -15.07
N LEU A 730 22.28 40.71 -14.67
CA LEU A 730 22.97 39.72 -15.49
C LEU A 730 22.30 38.36 -15.37
N LEU A 731 21.91 37.78 -16.51
CA LEU A 731 21.17 36.52 -16.59
C LEU A 731 21.93 35.50 -17.44
N THR A 732 21.99 34.24 -17.00
CA THR A 732 22.62 33.16 -17.77
C THR A 732 21.66 32.61 -18.83
N THR A 733 22.00 32.72 -20.11
CA THR A 733 21.11 32.36 -21.24
C THR A 733 20.61 30.91 -21.21
N SER A 734 21.39 29.95 -20.71
CA SER A 734 21.00 28.53 -20.64
C SER A 734 20.01 28.20 -19.50
N VAL A 735 19.80 29.15 -18.59
CA VAL A 735 19.04 28.97 -17.35
C VAL A 735 17.66 29.64 -17.46
N TRP A 736 17.64 30.87 -17.99
CA TRP A 736 16.44 31.69 -18.09
C TRP A 736 15.59 31.31 -19.33
N PRO A 737 14.29 31.66 -19.34
CA PRO A 737 13.46 31.50 -20.53
C PRO A 737 14.05 32.25 -21.73
N SER A 738 13.82 31.74 -22.95
CA SER A 738 14.19 32.45 -24.17
C SER A 738 13.26 33.65 -24.37
N TYR A 739 13.83 34.85 -24.49
CA TYR A 739 13.10 36.07 -24.78
C TYR A 739 13.36 36.52 -26.22
N LYS A 740 12.36 37.13 -26.84
CA LYS A 740 12.50 37.74 -28.18
C LYS A 740 13.45 38.93 -28.06
N THR A 741 14.53 38.94 -28.84
CA THR A 741 15.39 40.11 -29.00
C THR A 741 14.83 41.01 -30.09
N PHE A 742 15.03 42.31 -29.92
CA PHE A 742 14.60 43.35 -30.84
C PHE A 742 15.82 44.16 -31.24
N ASP A 743 15.95 44.45 -32.53
CA ASP A 743 16.96 45.35 -33.03
C ASP A 743 16.33 46.75 -33.03
N VAL A 744 16.52 47.48 -31.93
CA VAL A 744 15.89 48.78 -31.70
C VAL A 744 16.97 49.84 -31.71
N ASN A 745 16.74 50.91 -32.47
CA ASN A 745 17.57 52.10 -32.38
C ASN A 745 17.24 52.81 -31.07
N LEU A 746 18.10 52.62 -30.06
CA LEU A 746 17.93 53.25 -28.76
C LEU A 746 18.27 54.75 -28.81
N PRO A 747 17.59 55.58 -28.00
CA PRO A 747 17.99 56.97 -27.76
C PRO A 747 19.45 57.08 -27.27
N SER A 748 20.10 58.18 -27.62
CA SER A 748 21.54 58.41 -27.37
C SER A 748 21.95 58.24 -25.91
N GLU A 749 21.06 58.62 -24.99
CA GLU A 749 21.24 58.56 -23.55
C GLU A 749 21.28 57.10 -23.05
N MET A 750 20.49 56.22 -23.66
CA MET A 750 20.48 54.79 -23.37
C MET A 750 21.68 54.07 -23.98
N VAL A 751 22.09 54.43 -25.20
CA VAL A 751 23.28 53.87 -25.87
C VAL A 751 24.53 54.09 -25.00
N LYS A 752 24.70 55.30 -24.47
CA LYS A 752 25.81 55.62 -23.56
C LYS A 752 25.85 54.72 -22.33
N CYS A 753 24.69 54.43 -21.74
CA CYS A 753 24.57 53.52 -20.59
C CYS A 753 25.04 52.09 -20.93
N VAL A 754 24.60 51.59 -22.10
CA VAL A 754 24.96 50.26 -22.60
C VAL A 754 26.47 50.13 -22.82
N GLU A 755 27.10 51.13 -23.43
CA GLU A 755 28.55 51.13 -23.71
C GLU A 755 29.40 51.15 -22.45
N ILE A 756 29.06 52.01 -21.48
CA ILE A 756 29.78 52.12 -20.20
C ILE A 756 29.77 50.78 -19.46
N PHE A 757 28.59 50.15 -19.37
CA PHE A 757 28.48 48.85 -18.70
C PHE A 757 29.23 47.75 -19.46
N LYS A 758 29.20 47.76 -20.80
CA LYS A 758 29.94 46.80 -21.64
C LYS A 758 31.45 46.89 -21.37
N VAL A 759 32.01 48.10 -21.35
CA VAL A 759 33.44 48.32 -21.05
C VAL A 759 33.79 47.75 -19.67
N PHE A 760 33.02 48.10 -18.65
CA PHE A 760 33.19 47.55 -17.30
C PHE A 760 33.17 46.01 -17.31
N TYR A 761 32.18 45.40 -17.95
CA TYR A 761 32.02 43.94 -17.94
C TYR A 761 33.16 43.22 -18.65
N GLU A 762 33.66 43.76 -19.77
CA GLU A 762 34.78 43.20 -20.53
C GLU A 762 36.10 43.23 -19.74
N THR A 763 36.28 44.19 -18.82
CA THR A 763 37.46 44.19 -17.92
C THR A 763 37.51 42.96 -17.01
N LYS A 764 36.35 42.50 -16.53
CA LYS A 764 36.23 41.35 -15.62
C LYS A 764 36.08 40.02 -16.36
N HIS A 765 35.45 40.01 -17.54
CA HIS A 765 35.04 38.78 -18.21
C HIS A 765 35.34 38.77 -19.72
N LYS A 766 36.61 38.55 -20.07
CA LYS A 766 37.11 38.56 -21.46
C LYS A 766 36.53 37.50 -22.41
N ARG A 767 35.95 36.41 -21.89
CA ARG A 767 35.43 35.28 -22.69
C ARG A 767 33.91 35.23 -22.77
N ARG A 768 33.20 36.23 -22.23
CA ARG A 768 31.73 36.26 -22.19
C ARG A 768 31.23 37.37 -23.11
N LYS A 769 30.10 37.12 -23.78
CA LYS A 769 29.42 38.10 -24.63
C LYS A 769 28.10 38.48 -23.99
N LEU A 770 27.81 39.78 -23.92
CA LEU A 770 26.54 40.30 -23.43
C LEU A 770 25.52 40.42 -24.56
N THR A 771 24.25 40.23 -24.25
CA THR A 771 23.11 40.47 -25.14
C THR A 771 22.02 41.15 -24.33
N TRP A 772 21.58 42.34 -24.74
CA TRP A 772 20.59 43.13 -24.03
C TRP A 772 19.17 42.68 -24.39
N LEU A 773 18.27 42.69 -23.40
CA LEU A 773 16.89 42.20 -23.53
C LEU A 773 15.90 43.33 -23.23
N HIS A 774 15.76 44.26 -24.19
CA HIS A 774 14.93 45.47 -24.08
C HIS A 774 13.45 45.23 -23.80
N SER A 775 12.95 44.00 -23.95
CA SER A 775 11.57 43.63 -23.63
C SER A 775 11.29 43.43 -22.14
N LEU A 776 12.33 43.21 -21.33
CA LEU A 776 12.22 42.99 -19.88
C LEU A 776 12.65 44.21 -19.06
N GLU A 777 13.30 45.15 -19.73
CA GLU A 777 13.79 46.38 -19.14
C GLU A 777 12.63 47.33 -18.80
N THR A 778 12.81 48.05 -17.69
CA THR A 778 11.87 49.04 -17.18
C THR A 778 12.57 50.38 -17.06
N CYS A 779 11.95 51.43 -17.60
CA CYS A 779 12.43 52.79 -17.56
C CYS A 779 11.46 53.66 -16.75
N HIS A 780 12.03 54.57 -15.96
CA HIS A 780 11.31 55.60 -15.25
C HIS A 780 11.51 56.91 -16.00
N ILE A 781 10.41 57.48 -16.50
CA ILE A 781 10.43 58.72 -17.27
C ILE A 781 9.56 59.75 -16.56
N ASN A 782 10.08 60.95 -16.38
CA ASN A 782 9.29 62.05 -15.87
C ASN A 782 8.54 62.73 -17.04
N GLY A 783 7.23 62.54 -17.10
CA GLY A 783 6.36 63.18 -18.09
C GLY A 783 5.92 64.55 -17.60
N LYS A 784 6.26 65.61 -18.34
CA LYS A 784 5.85 66.99 -18.05
C LYS A 784 4.50 67.27 -18.73
N PHE A 785 3.41 67.17 -17.97
CA PHE A 785 2.04 67.46 -18.42
C PHE A 785 1.54 68.79 -17.84
N ASP A 786 0.49 69.37 -18.44
CA ASP A 786 0.01 70.73 -18.12
C ASP A 786 -0.38 70.90 -16.65
N GLN A 787 -0.96 69.88 -16.02
CA GLN A 787 -1.42 69.95 -14.63
C GLN A 787 -0.31 69.68 -13.61
N LYS A 788 0.45 68.61 -13.81
CA LYS A 788 1.55 68.20 -12.92
C LYS A 788 2.50 67.25 -13.63
N PRO A 789 3.79 67.21 -13.23
CA PRO A 789 4.69 66.13 -13.62
C PRO A 789 4.16 64.77 -13.13
N ILE A 790 4.26 63.75 -13.97
CA ILE A 790 3.85 62.38 -13.65
C ILE A 790 5.00 61.44 -13.95
N ASP A 791 5.36 60.59 -12.99
CA ASP A 791 6.38 59.56 -13.22
C ASP A 791 5.75 58.37 -13.93
N LEU A 792 6.23 58.10 -15.14
CA LEU A 792 5.80 56.99 -15.98
C LEU A 792 6.79 55.83 -15.82
N ILE A 793 6.26 54.65 -15.48
CA ILE A 793 7.01 53.40 -15.47
C ILE A 793 6.62 52.62 -16.72
N VAL A 794 7.54 52.57 -17.67
CA VAL A 794 7.32 52.04 -19.02
C VAL A 794 8.42 51.07 -19.42
N SER A 795 8.19 50.25 -20.44
CA SER A 795 9.25 49.44 -21.06
C SER A 795 10.22 50.30 -21.88
N THR A 796 11.42 49.80 -22.18
CA THR A 796 12.40 50.49 -23.06
C THR A 796 11.81 50.84 -24.44
N HIS A 797 10.91 50.00 -24.97
CA HIS A 797 10.26 50.25 -26.26
C HIS A 797 9.29 51.44 -26.18
N GLN A 798 8.46 51.49 -25.13
CA GLN A 798 7.58 52.62 -24.87
C GLN A 798 8.40 53.89 -24.58
N ALA A 799 9.50 53.77 -23.82
CA ALA A 799 10.42 54.87 -23.55
C ALA A 799 11.02 55.45 -24.83
N ALA A 800 11.51 54.60 -25.72
CA ALA A 800 12.08 54.99 -27.00
C ALA A 800 11.06 55.77 -27.85
N VAL A 801 9.80 55.30 -27.91
CA VAL A 801 8.71 56.03 -28.60
C VAL A 801 8.43 57.38 -27.95
N LEU A 802 8.28 57.44 -26.62
CA LEU A 802 7.97 58.68 -25.91
C LEU A 802 9.07 59.73 -26.03
N LEU A 803 10.34 59.31 -26.04
CA LEU A 803 11.49 60.21 -26.15
C LEU A 803 11.60 60.89 -27.53
N LEU A 804 11.05 60.30 -28.61
CA LEU A 804 10.98 60.96 -29.93
C LEU A 804 10.17 62.26 -29.88
N PHE A 805 9.17 62.31 -29.01
CA PHE A 805 8.28 63.47 -28.88
C PHE A 805 8.92 64.66 -28.15
N ASN A 806 10.11 64.49 -27.54
CA ASN A 806 10.85 65.62 -26.98
C ASN A 806 11.39 66.57 -28.06
N THR A 807 11.51 66.09 -29.30
CA THR A 807 11.99 66.87 -30.46
C THR A 807 10.87 67.29 -31.42
N ARG A 808 9.71 66.62 -31.41
CA ARG A 808 8.59 66.87 -32.31
C ARG A 808 7.26 66.59 -31.62
N ASP A 809 6.31 67.51 -31.72
CA ASP A 809 5.01 67.37 -31.04
C ASP A 809 4.08 66.33 -31.70
N LYS A 810 4.21 66.13 -33.02
CA LYS A 810 3.41 65.17 -33.82
C LYS A 810 4.31 64.28 -34.67
N LEU A 811 3.99 62.99 -34.69
CA LEU A 811 4.69 61.97 -35.48
C LEU A 811 3.70 61.00 -36.13
N ASN A 812 3.93 60.64 -37.39
CA ASN A 812 3.15 59.58 -38.06
C ASN A 812 3.74 58.20 -37.73
N TYR A 813 2.94 57.14 -37.94
CA TYR A 813 3.36 55.76 -37.70
C TYR A 813 4.66 55.38 -38.42
N THR A 814 4.81 55.76 -39.69
CA THR A 814 5.96 55.40 -40.53
C THR A 814 7.27 56.05 -40.08
N ASP A 815 7.22 57.27 -39.57
CA ASP A 815 8.36 58.01 -39.05
C ASP A 815 8.86 57.34 -37.77
N ILE A 816 7.94 56.98 -36.86
CA ILE A 816 8.27 56.26 -35.63
C ILE A 816 8.89 54.90 -35.97
N GLN A 817 8.32 54.20 -36.94
CA GLN A 817 8.81 52.89 -37.37
C GLN A 817 10.24 52.97 -37.92
N THR A 818 10.51 53.96 -38.76
CA THR A 818 11.82 54.13 -39.42
C THR A 818 12.89 54.56 -38.43
N GLN A 819 12.56 55.50 -37.53
CA GLN A 819 13.52 55.99 -36.54
C GLN A 819 13.92 54.91 -35.53
N LEU A 820 12.96 54.11 -35.05
CA LEU A 820 13.22 53.08 -34.03
C LEU A 820 13.61 51.71 -34.58
N ASN A 821 13.48 51.50 -35.90
CA ASN A 821 13.68 50.21 -36.58
C ASN A 821 12.81 49.07 -36.02
N LEU A 822 11.58 49.39 -35.59
CA LEU A 822 10.67 48.39 -35.02
C LEU A 822 9.87 47.66 -36.12
N ARG A 823 9.66 46.36 -35.93
CA ARG A 823 8.74 45.58 -36.77
C ARG A 823 7.30 46.06 -36.58
N HIS A 824 6.51 45.98 -37.65
CA HIS A 824 5.12 46.44 -37.66
C HIS A 824 4.30 45.85 -36.50
N GLU A 825 4.38 44.52 -36.31
CA GLU A 825 3.70 43.81 -35.23
C GLU A 825 4.08 44.35 -33.86
N ASP A 826 5.35 44.70 -33.63
CA ASP A 826 5.80 45.10 -32.30
C ASP A 826 5.44 46.58 -32.03
N LEU A 827 5.55 47.45 -33.04
CA LEU A 827 5.23 48.87 -32.94
C LEU A 827 3.73 49.12 -32.71
N VAL A 828 2.85 48.35 -33.36
CA VAL A 828 1.40 48.43 -33.15
C VAL A 828 1.05 48.26 -31.67
N TRP A 829 1.70 47.34 -30.98
CA TRP A 829 1.41 47.05 -29.57
C TRP A 829 1.93 48.15 -28.64
N VAL A 830 3.14 48.65 -28.90
CA VAL A 830 3.72 49.76 -28.15
C VAL A 830 2.81 50.99 -28.27
N LEU A 831 2.42 51.36 -29.49
CA LEU A 831 1.53 52.51 -29.73
C LEU A 831 0.14 52.29 -29.13
N HIS A 832 -0.46 51.11 -29.34
CA HIS A 832 -1.76 50.79 -28.74
C HIS A 832 -1.75 50.92 -27.21
N SER A 833 -0.66 50.48 -26.55
CA SER A 833 -0.51 50.61 -25.09
C SER A 833 -0.43 52.05 -24.59
N LEU A 834 0.05 52.97 -25.44
CA LEU A 834 0.24 54.39 -25.12
C LEU A 834 -0.94 55.26 -25.56
N SER A 835 -1.75 54.84 -26.54
CA SER A 835 -2.81 55.68 -27.14
C SER A 835 -4.24 55.14 -27.03
N CYS A 836 -4.43 53.82 -27.13
CA CYS A 836 -5.76 53.20 -27.25
C CYS A 836 -6.19 52.54 -25.93
N ALA A 837 -5.23 52.02 -25.17
CA ALA A 837 -5.47 51.31 -23.91
C ALA A 837 -5.90 52.26 -22.76
N LYS A 838 -5.91 51.73 -21.53
CA LYS A 838 -6.34 52.43 -20.31
C LYS A 838 -5.64 53.78 -20.09
N TYR A 839 -4.36 53.88 -20.42
CA TYR A 839 -3.53 55.06 -20.17
C TYR A 839 -3.19 55.74 -21.51
N LYS A 840 -4.02 56.72 -21.89
CA LYS A 840 -3.90 57.48 -23.15
C LYS A 840 -2.90 58.62 -23.03
N VAL A 841 -1.61 58.27 -22.92
CA VAL A 841 -0.48 59.22 -22.86
C VAL A 841 -0.25 59.88 -24.22
N LEU A 842 -0.56 59.17 -25.31
CA LEU A 842 -0.59 59.71 -26.67
C LEU A 842 -2.04 59.82 -27.16
N ILE A 843 -2.33 60.87 -27.91
CA ILE A 843 -3.56 61.04 -28.68
C ILE A 843 -3.30 60.49 -30.08
N LYS A 844 -4.27 59.71 -30.60
CA LYS A 844 -4.21 59.11 -31.94
C LYS A 844 -5.26 59.73 -32.84
N GLU A 845 -4.86 60.11 -34.05
CA GLU A 845 -5.75 60.56 -35.12
C GLU A 845 -5.63 59.59 -36.31
N PRO A 846 -6.74 58.96 -36.76
CA PRO A 846 -8.10 58.99 -36.21
C PRO A 846 -8.24 58.21 -34.89
N ALA A 847 -9.19 58.61 -34.04
CA ALA A 847 -9.43 58.02 -32.71
C ALA A 847 -10.17 56.67 -32.77
N THR A 848 -9.52 55.66 -33.36
CA THR A 848 -10.02 54.27 -33.41
C THR A 848 -9.35 53.38 -32.35
N GLU A 849 -9.97 52.24 -32.04
CA GLU A 849 -9.44 51.27 -31.05
C GLU A 849 -8.20 50.50 -31.54
N THR A 850 -7.90 50.56 -32.83
CA THR A 850 -6.77 49.85 -33.46
C THR A 850 -5.74 50.81 -34.03
N VAL A 851 -4.48 50.39 -34.07
CA VAL A 851 -3.38 51.17 -34.66
C VAL A 851 -3.13 50.74 -36.10
N SER A 852 -3.16 51.70 -37.01
CA SER A 852 -2.94 51.55 -38.45
C SER A 852 -1.71 52.33 -38.91
N LYS A 853 -1.17 51.98 -40.09
CA LYS A 853 0.05 52.62 -40.64
C LYS A 853 -0.14 54.08 -41.07
N THR A 854 -1.38 54.54 -41.18
CA THR A 854 -1.74 55.92 -41.55
C THR A 854 -1.96 56.82 -40.34
N ASP A 855 -1.87 56.27 -39.13
CA ASP A 855 -2.20 57.00 -37.91
C ASP A 855 -1.13 58.03 -37.55
N VAL A 856 -1.58 59.15 -36.99
CA VAL A 856 -0.74 60.20 -36.41
C VAL A 856 -0.90 60.22 -34.90
N PHE A 857 0.21 60.43 -34.20
CA PHE A 857 0.29 60.43 -32.75
C PHE A 857 0.81 61.78 -32.25
N GLU A 858 0.22 62.25 -31.16
CA GLU A 858 0.56 63.49 -30.46
C GLU A 858 0.63 63.25 -28.95
N VAL A 859 1.44 63.99 -28.21
CA VAL A 859 1.46 63.90 -26.74
C VAL A 859 0.17 64.47 -26.14
N ASN A 860 -0.46 63.72 -25.24
CA ASN A 860 -1.64 64.20 -24.51
C ASN A 860 -1.21 65.12 -23.36
N SER A 861 -1.07 66.42 -23.62
CA SER A 861 -0.66 67.41 -22.60
C SER A 861 -1.62 67.47 -21.39
N LYS A 862 -2.89 67.11 -21.60
CA LYS A 862 -3.96 67.08 -20.60
C LYS A 862 -4.06 65.77 -19.83
N PHE A 863 -3.13 64.83 -20.02
CA PHE A 863 -3.15 63.54 -19.31
C PHE A 863 -3.01 63.75 -17.79
N THR A 864 -3.87 63.08 -17.01
CA THR A 864 -3.87 63.18 -15.55
C THR A 864 -4.01 61.80 -14.91
N SER A 865 -3.46 61.62 -13.72
CA SER A 865 -3.59 60.40 -12.92
C SER A 865 -3.84 60.72 -11.44
N ARG A 866 -4.67 59.90 -10.79
CA ARG A 866 -4.94 59.98 -9.34
C ARG A 866 -3.71 59.60 -8.51
N THR A 867 -2.83 58.74 -9.02
CA THR A 867 -1.56 58.35 -8.38
C THR A 867 -0.38 59.09 -9.01
N GLY A 868 0.63 59.45 -8.20
CA GLY A 868 1.82 60.17 -8.66
C GLY A 868 2.70 59.39 -9.65
N GLY A 869 2.69 58.06 -9.54
CA GLY A 869 3.33 57.15 -10.51
C GLY A 869 2.30 56.35 -11.31
N VAL A 870 2.52 56.21 -12.62
CA VAL A 870 1.68 55.41 -13.53
C VAL A 870 2.54 54.36 -14.21
N LYS A 871 2.22 53.08 -13.98
CA LYS A 871 2.82 51.96 -14.70
C LYS A 871 1.96 51.61 -15.91
N ILE A 872 2.53 51.72 -17.11
CA ILE A 872 1.81 51.40 -18.36
C ILE A 872 2.21 49.97 -18.78
N PRO A 873 1.34 48.97 -18.64
CA PRO A 873 1.67 47.61 -19.01
C PRO A 873 1.76 47.47 -20.53
N LEU A 874 2.82 46.83 -21.01
CA LEU A 874 2.85 46.31 -22.37
C LEU A 874 2.06 45.00 -22.40
N SER A 875 1.05 44.91 -23.26
CA SER A 875 0.31 43.66 -23.42
C SER A 875 1.23 42.63 -24.08
N HIS A 876 1.39 41.45 -23.49
CA HIS A 876 2.26 40.40 -24.02
C HIS A 876 1.46 39.45 -24.91
N VAL A 877 2.04 39.06 -26.03
CA VAL A 877 1.49 38.02 -26.93
C VAL A 877 1.35 36.70 -26.17
N ASP A 878 0.28 35.98 -26.48
CA ASP A 878 0.00 34.63 -26.02
C ASP A 878 1.09 33.67 -26.52
N GLU A 879 2.16 33.54 -25.73
CA GLU A 879 3.35 32.75 -26.04
C GLU A 879 3.14 31.24 -25.78
N ARG A 880 1.92 30.82 -25.43
CA ARG A 880 1.58 29.42 -25.14
C ARG A 880 2.04 28.48 -26.25
N LYS A 881 1.74 28.80 -27.51
CA LYS A 881 2.12 27.97 -28.67
C LYS A 881 3.63 27.75 -28.76
N LYS A 882 4.42 28.80 -28.50
CA LYS A 882 5.90 28.73 -28.54
C LYS A 882 6.46 27.88 -27.41
N VAL A 883 5.89 27.99 -26.21
CA VAL A 883 6.29 27.14 -25.07
C VAL A 883 6.01 25.67 -25.37
N VAL A 884 4.82 25.35 -25.90
CA VAL A 884 4.45 23.99 -26.28
C VAL A 884 5.36 23.44 -27.38
N GLU A 885 5.66 24.25 -28.40
CA GLU A 885 6.56 23.85 -29.48
C GLU A 885 8.00 23.59 -28.99
N TYR A 886 8.52 24.46 -28.12
CA TYR A 886 9.82 24.29 -27.48
C TYR A 886 9.90 22.98 -26.68
N VAL A 887 8.91 22.73 -25.82
CA VAL A 887 8.83 21.50 -25.01
C VAL A 887 8.74 20.28 -25.91
N ASN A 888 7.92 20.32 -26.97
CA ASN A 888 7.83 19.24 -27.93
C ASN A 888 9.15 18.96 -28.66
N ASN A 889 9.98 19.97 -28.90
CA ASN A 889 11.30 19.79 -29.47
C ASN A 889 12.26 19.11 -28.46
N ASP A 890 12.25 19.56 -27.20
CA ASP A 890 13.05 18.95 -26.12
C ASP A 890 12.65 17.49 -25.88
N ARG A 891 11.35 17.17 -25.94
CA ARG A 891 10.84 15.78 -25.86
C ARG A 891 11.43 14.89 -26.95
N ARG A 892 11.66 15.40 -28.17
CA ARG A 892 12.28 14.62 -29.27
C ARG A 892 13.69 14.19 -28.88
N TYR A 893 14.52 15.13 -28.41
CA TYR A 893 15.88 14.83 -27.97
C TYR A 893 15.90 13.92 -26.74
N ALA A 894 14.97 14.09 -25.80
CA ALA A 894 14.86 13.22 -24.64
C ALA A 894 14.51 11.77 -25.02
N ILE A 895 13.61 11.59 -25.99
CA ILE A 895 13.27 10.26 -26.53
C ILE A 895 14.49 9.62 -27.21
N GLU A 896 15.19 10.35 -28.09
CA GLU A 896 16.39 9.83 -28.76
C GLU A 896 17.47 9.42 -27.74
N ALA A 897 17.78 10.29 -26.77
CA ALA A 897 18.76 10.00 -25.72
C ALA A 897 18.32 8.85 -24.79
N SER A 898 17.03 8.62 -24.61
CA SER A 898 16.47 7.49 -23.88
C SER A 898 16.71 6.18 -24.66
N ILE A 899 16.33 6.15 -25.94
CA ILE A 899 16.53 5.00 -26.84
C ILE A 899 18.02 4.61 -26.91
N VAL A 900 18.90 5.59 -27.15
CA VAL A 900 20.35 5.34 -27.25
C VAL A 900 20.91 4.80 -25.94
N ARG A 901 20.50 5.32 -24.77
CA ARG A 901 20.95 4.79 -23.47
C ARG A 901 20.52 3.34 -23.24
N ILE A 902 19.26 3.03 -23.52
CA ILE A 902 18.72 1.67 -23.40
C ILE A 902 19.49 0.71 -24.30
N MET A 903 19.61 1.06 -25.58
CA MET A 903 20.29 0.21 -26.57
C MET A 903 21.79 0.08 -26.31
N LYS A 904 22.46 1.13 -25.84
CA LYS A 904 23.86 1.06 -25.42
C LYS A 904 24.08 0.07 -24.27
N GLY A 905 23.15 0.02 -23.32
CA GLY A 905 23.20 -0.88 -22.16
C GLY A 905 22.81 -2.33 -22.50
N LYS A 906 21.77 -2.53 -23.31
CA LYS A 906 21.23 -3.86 -23.65
C LYS A 906 21.91 -4.51 -24.86
N LYS A 907 22.51 -3.71 -25.75
CA LYS A 907 23.13 -4.06 -27.04
C LYS A 907 22.16 -4.63 -28.08
N VAL A 908 21.26 -5.53 -27.69
CA VAL A 908 20.22 -6.10 -28.54
C VAL A 908 18.89 -6.08 -27.77
N LEU A 909 17.82 -5.62 -28.40
CA LEU A 909 16.50 -5.55 -27.76
C LEU A 909 15.37 -5.68 -28.79
N GLY A 910 14.29 -6.34 -28.39
CA GLY A 910 13.07 -6.43 -29.21
C GLY A 910 12.32 -5.10 -29.26
N HIS A 911 11.61 -4.85 -30.36
CA HIS A 911 10.88 -3.59 -30.60
C HIS A 911 9.87 -3.27 -29.49
N GLU A 912 9.03 -4.23 -29.08
CA GLU A 912 8.04 -4.00 -28.02
C GLU A 912 8.69 -3.71 -26.67
N GLN A 913 9.78 -4.41 -26.36
CA GLN A 913 10.55 -4.20 -25.13
C GLN A 913 11.22 -2.83 -25.13
N LEU A 914 11.81 -2.40 -26.26
CA LEU A 914 12.43 -1.08 -26.39
C LEU A 914 11.40 0.05 -26.21
N VAL A 915 10.25 -0.07 -26.86
CA VAL A 915 9.16 0.91 -26.69
C VAL A 915 8.70 0.95 -25.23
N SER A 916 8.49 -0.21 -24.61
CA SER A 916 8.06 -0.30 -23.21
C SER A 916 9.08 0.28 -22.22
N GLU A 917 10.37 -0.06 -22.35
CA GLU A 917 11.43 0.52 -21.51
C GLU A 917 11.56 2.03 -21.73
N CYS A 918 11.44 2.51 -22.97
CA CYS A 918 11.48 3.94 -23.28
C CYS A 918 10.31 4.69 -22.63
N VAL A 919 9.08 4.14 -22.73
CA VAL A 919 7.90 4.70 -22.05
C VAL A 919 8.12 4.76 -20.54
N LYS A 920 8.61 3.67 -19.94
CA LYS A 920 8.87 3.58 -18.50
C LYS A 920 9.93 4.58 -18.03
N GLN A 921 10.99 4.80 -18.81
CA GLN A 921 12.04 5.76 -18.47
C GLN A 921 11.56 7.22 -18.57
N LEU A 922 10.70 7.53 -19.55
CA LEU A 922 10.22 8.89 -19.80
C LEU A 922 8.96 9.26 -19.00
N SER A 923 8.17 8.29 -18.57
CA SER A 923 6.92 8.50 -17.81
C SER A 923 7.09 9.27 -16.49
N GLY A 924 8.32 9.38 -16.00
CA GLY A 924 8.65 10.24 -14.86
C GLY A 924 8.50 11.74 -15.14
N MET A 925 8.61 12.18 -16.40
CA MET A 925 8.58 13.59 -16.82
C MET A 925 7.39 13.96 -17.71
N PHE A 926 7.03 13.12 -18.67
CA PHE A 926 5.89 13.34 -19.57
C PHE A 926 5.36 12.01 -20.07
N LYS A 927 4.17 12.01 -20.67
CA LYS A 927 3.62 10.81 -21.31
C LYS A 927 4.09 10.74 -22.78
N PRO A 928 5.06 9.89 -23.13
CA PRO A 928 5.56 9.83 -24.49
C PRO A 928 4.52 9.20 -25.44
N ASP A 929 4.36 9.80 -26.61
CA ASP A 929 3.60 9.21 -27.71
C ASP A 929 4.38 8.05 -28.32
N VAL A 930 3.76 6.87 -28.37
CA VAL A 930 4.33 5.65 -28.96
C VAL A 930 4.68 5.89 -30.43
N LYS A 931 3.88 6.67 -31.16
CA LYS A 931 4.17 7.01 -32.56
C LYS A 931 5.46 7.83 -32.66
N ALA A 932 5.65 8.81 -31.77
CA ALA A 932 6.88 9.59 -31.72
C ALA A 932 8.11 8.73 -31.43
N ILE A 933 8.03 7.79 -30.49
CA ILE A 933 9.11 6.82 -30.21
C ILE A 933 9.46 6.02 -31.47
N LYS A 934 8.45 5.47 -32.16
CA LYS A 934 8.67 4.70 -33.40
C LYS A 934 9.37 5.52 -34.47
N THR A 935 8.91 6.75 -34.71
CA THR A 935 9.57 7.66 -35.67
C THR A 935 11.03 7.91 -35.28
N ARG A 936 11.33 8.10 -33.99
CA ARG A 936 12.71 8.31 -33.53
C ARG A 936 13.60 7.08 -33.73
N ILE A 937 13.06 5.87 -33.57
CA ILE A 937 13.82 4.64 -33.84
C ILE A 937 14.26 4.59 -35.31
N GLU A 938 13.36 4.87 -36.26
CA GLU A 938 13.72 4.89 -37.69
C GLU A 938 14.79 5.94 -37.99
N GLU A 939 14.70 7.13 -37.39
CA GLU A 939 15.72 8.16 -37.59
C GLU A 939 17.07 7.84 -36.95
N LEU A 940 17.09 7.05 -35.86
CA LEU A 940 18.33 6.55 -35.27
C LEU A 940 18.94 5.42 -36.09
N ILE A 941 18.12 4.64 -36.79
CA ILE A 941 18.60 3.65 -37.78
C ILE A 941 19.20 4.38 -38.98
N ALA A 942 18.53 5.40 -39.51
CA ALA A 942 19.04 6.19 -40.62
C ALA A 942 20.33 6.97 -40.29
N ARG A 943 20.62 7.18 -39.00
CA ARG A 943 21.85 7.82 -38.48
C ARG A 943 22.88 6.79 -37.98
N ASP A 944 22.72 5.51 -38.29
CA ASP A 944 23.62 4.41 -37.93
C ASP A 944 23.88 4.24 -36.43
N TYR A 945 22.96 4.67 -35.56
CA TYR A 945 23.02 4.36 -34.12
C TYR A 945 22.45 2.97 -33.82
N LEU A 946 21.53 2.50 -34.65
CA LEU A 946 20.82 1.23 -34.52
C LEU A 946 20.75 0.52 -35.87
N GLU A 947 20.70 -0.80 -35.87
CA GLU A 947 20.32 -1.59 -37.05
C GLU A 947 19.24 -2.60 -36.70
N ARG A 948 18.49 -3.05 -37.71
CA ARG A 948 17.60 -4.20 -37.58
C ARG A 948 18.42 -5.48 -37.70
N ASP A 949 18.11 -6.46 -36.88
CA ASP A 949 18.74 -7.77 -37.01
C ASP A 949 18.37 -8.41 -38.37
N LYS A 950 19.35 -9.05 -39.01
CA LYS A 950 19.22 -9.63 -40.36
C LYS A 950 18.21 -10.78 -40.41
N MET A 951 18.00 -11.49 -39.30
CA MET A 951 17.10 -12.64 -39.21
C MET A 951 15.73 -12.27 -38.64
N ASN A 952 15.64 -11.20 -37.84
CA ASN A 952 14.39 -10.76 -37.22
C ASN A 952 14.24 -9.23 -37.23
N PRO A 953 13.37 -8.67 -38.10
CA PRO A 953 13.11 -7.23 -38.20
C PRO A 953 12.54 -6.58 -36.92
N ASN A 954 12.03 -7.37 -35.98
CA ASN A 954 11.53 -6.93 -34.68
C ASN A 954 12.63 -6.86 -33.61
N MET A 955 13.87 -7.16 -33.95
CA MET A 955 15.03 -6.97 -33.08
C MET A 955 15.93 -5.85 -33.59
N PHE A 956 16.39 -5.02 -32.67
CA PHE A 956 17.36 -3.97 -32.94
C PHE A 956 18.71 -4.28 -32.31
N ARG A 957 19.79 -3.89 -32.97
CA ARG A 957 21.17 -3.98 -32.47
C ARG A 957 21.76 -2.57 -32.41
N TYR A 958 22.55 -2.30 -31.37
CA TYR A 958 23.27 -1.04 -31.21
C TYR A 958 24.59 -1.06 -31.97
N LEU A 959 24.85 -0.02 -32.76
CA LEU A 959 26.00 0.04 -33.69
C LEU A 959 27.17 0.91 -33.20
N ALA A 960 26.93 1.82 -32.26
CA ALA A 960 27.90 2.86 -31.86
C ALA A 960 28.75 2.56 -30.62
#